data_AF-A0A4U8QAG9-F1
#
_entry.id   AF-A0A4U8QAG9-F1
#
_cell.length_a   1.000
_cell.length_b   1.000
_cell.length_c   1.000
_cell.angle_alpha   90.00
_cell.angle_beta   90.00
_cell.angle_gamma   90.00
#
_symmetry.space_group_name_H-M   'P 1'
#
loop_
_entity.id
_entity.type
_entity.pdbx_description
1 polymer ?
#
loop_
_entity_poly.entity_id
_entity_poly.type
_entity_poly.pdbx_seq_one_letter_code
_entity_poly.pdbx_strand_id
1 'polypeptide(L)'
;MFDNNNRYIIQDYHKKPTFASFLPGLNGIHGIPVWCFYVNRGQGITSFGLEDKDHALMEFYPAHQAYQRTKRMGFRTFMKVNGVYTEAFTRDAYDKEMRIGMNDLTIREENTDLNLEITVKYYTLPSEELGGLVRQVYICNKGSQRASIEVLDGMAEMLPYGIDWQSMKVEGQTSKAWMEVLNHETGIPYCKMRVSTDDIAEVKEVEGGNFGFAFASSGEVLPAVINQEHIFGYENSLENPLCFQEKSLSELLEGKQIAQNILPCCFFALEREILPGETCSFVEVFGQSKNQTLLKRLYEKTLQPDYFKNKEAKSYEITMQLTDRIATKTASKSFDLYCRQTYLDNVLRGGCPMILGGNKLFYLYSRKHGDVERDYNFFRILPEFYTQGNGNFRDVNQNRRSDVQFSPFVREANIKMFYNCIQIDGYNPLGIEKTTYHMPGEETSFTPGQFYQELADAYPGQEMKIEEMFHQKMAQAESDCKTSYMEGYWSDHWTYNLDLVESYLTIYPEKEESLLFQDNTYLYKQAAVTLLPRKKRYVHTMQGIRQYHYLKKNPQGDKKEYLEEENGRKVTSTLAEKLFLICVVKTAALDLNGMGIEMEGGKPGWYDALNGLPGLLGSSMCETYELARNLSFLLSALEKYDRKLSVPQELMNLVVKMVDAQTTEDMLTRWNLVNDAKEAYWESTCGCLSGNKAIIIREEAVRILKVFQTAVIMGIEKALEIGHGISPAYFSYEVLAYEEDAFGILPTEVKAKMLPYFLEGPVRFLKLDMNREKKYRLYQQVKDSGLYDRALGMYKVNASLEQESYEIGRARAFTPGWLENESIWLHMEYKYLLELLKSGLYDAFTGDFQRAAIPFQKEERYGRSILENSSFIASSANPDPKLHGRGFVARLSGSTAEFVQMWQIMMFGEKPFRVLDGTLTLALQPFLPAYLIDEQREVQAAFLGSIPVVYHLENQQDYIPGNYSVKKYIITRKNREVIEICGEKLQGSIVEEIREEGVDGIEVYL
;
A
#
# COMPACT_ATOMS: atom_id res chain seq x y z
N MET A 1 -3.38 -22.21 16.73
CA MET A 1 -3.47 -21.07 15.80
C MET A 1 -2.10 -20.52 15.46
N PHE A 2 -1.23 -20.24 16.45
CA PHE A 2 0.13 -19.73 16.20
C PHE A 2 1.18 -20.75 16.64
N ASP A 3 2.33 -20.77 15.97
CA ASP A 3 3.51 -21.49 16.45
C ASP A 3 4.39 -20.64 17.38
N ASN A 4 5.55 -21.18 17.80
CA ASN A 4 6.48 -20.50 18.71
C ASN A 4 7.13 -19.25 18.09
N ASN A 5 7.17 -19.15 16.76
CA ASN A 5 7.68 -17.99 16.04
C ASN A 5 6.55 -17.03 15.62
N ASN A 6 5.36 -17.18 16.24
CA ASN A 6 4.17 -16.39 15.97
C ASN A 6 3.64 -16.49 14.53
N ARG A 7 3.98 -17.57 13.80
CA ARG A 7 3.46 -17.81 12.45
C ARG A 7 2.03 -18.33 12.54
N TYR A 8 1.18 -17.87 11.64
CA TYR A 8 -0.21 -18.30 11.54
C TYR A 8 -0.28 -19.70 10.92
N ILE A 9 -0.97 -20.64 11.56
CA ILE A 9 -1.05 -22.04 11.14
C ILE A 9 -2.41 -22.33 10.50
N ILE A 10 -2.40 -22.78 9.23
CA ILE A 10 -3.57 -23.31 8.52
C ILE A 10 -3.39 -24.82 8.34
N GLN A 11 -4.28 -25.58 8.97
CA GLN A 11 -4.35 -27.04 8.80
C GLN A 11 -5.09 -27.40 7.51
N ASP A 12 -4.67 -28.48 6.86
CA ASP A 12 -5.23 -28.98 5.60
C ASP A 12 -5.36 -27.89 4.53
N TYR A 13 -4.34 -27.03 4.40
CA TYR A 13 -4.40 -25.82 3.55
C TYR A 13 -4.81 -26.12 2.10
N HIS A 14 -4.47 -27.31 1.58
CA HIS A 14 -4.81 -27.78 0.24
C HIS A 14 -6.31 -28.02 0.04
N LYS A 15 -7.03 -28.38 1.11
CA LYS A 15 -8.48 -28.58 1.12
C LYS A 15 -9.25 -27.29 1.39
N LYS A 16 -8.58 -26.25 1.89
CA LYS A 16 -9.19 -24.95 2.17
C LYS A 16 -9.55 -24.20 0.87
N PRO A 17 -10.51 -23.25 0.93
CA PRO A 17 -10.78 -22.36 -0.18
C PRO A 17 -9.50 -21.66 -0.67
N THR A 18 -9.40 -21.43 -1.97
CA THR A 18 -8.21 -20.83 -2.58
C THR A 18 -7.90 -19.42 -2.04
N PHE A 19 -6.63 -19.15 -1.78
CA PHE A 19 -6.14 -17.80 -1.53
C PHE A 19 -4.70 -17.65 -2.02
N ALA A 20 -4.30 -16.41 -2.27
CA ALA A 20 -2.93 -16.03 -2.58
C ALA A 20 -2.40 -15.01 -1.56
N SER A 21 -1.09 -15.00 -1.37
CA SER A 21 -0.36 -13.98 -0.62
C SER A 21 1.10 -13.93 -1.13
N PHE A 22 1.99 -13.22 -0.46
CA PHE A 22 3.35 -12.99 -0.91
C PHE A 22 4.34 -12.79 0.23
N LEU A 23 5.59 -13.22 0.00
CA LEU A 23 6.72 -12.80 0.83
C LEU A 23 7.05 -11.34 0.48
N PRO A 24 7.30 -10.47 1.46
CA PRO A 24 7.36 -9.02 1.25
C PRO A 24 8.60 -8.53 0.48
N GLY A 25 9.61 -9.38 0.28
CA GLY A 25 10.85 -8.98 -0.38
C GLY A 25 11.74 -8.07 0.47
N LEU A 26 11.58 -8.11 1.80
CA LEU A 26 12.35 -7.30 2.74
C LEU A 26 13.68 -7.97 3.09
N ASN A 27 14.74 -7.52 2.42
CA ASN A 27 16.09 -8.06 2.58
C ASN A 27 17.04 -7.12 3.35
N GLY A 28 16.51 -6.06 3.98
CA GLY A 28 17.30 -5.06 4.70
C GLY A 28 17.80 -3.93 3.79
N ILE A 29 18.46 -2.93 4.36
CA ILE A 29 18.89 -1.72 3.64
C ILE A 29 19.95 -2.07 2.59
N HIS A 30 20.84 -3.02 2.89
CA HIS A 30 21.90 -3.50 1.98
C HIS A 30 21.58 -4.88 1.38
N GLY A 31 20.30 -5.19 1.17
CA GLY A 31 19.88 -6.44 0.54
C GLY A 31 19.06 -6.18 -0.72
N ILE A 32 19.38 -6.87 -1.81
CA ILE A 32 18.60 -6.81 -3.05
C ILE A 32 17.28 -7.59 -2.87
N PRO A 33 16.11 -6.97 -3.09
CA PRO A 33 14.81 -7.60 -2.85
C PRO A 33 14.44 -8.66 -3.90
N VAL A 34 13.56 -9.59 -3.52
CA VAL A 34 12.91 -10.56 -4.41
C VAL A 34 11.40 -10.49 -4.18
N TRP A 35 10.62 -10.30 -5.24
CA TRP A 35 9.18 -10.48 -5.15
C TRP A 35 8.85 -11.97 -5.25
N CYS A 36 7.97 -12.48 -4.39
CA CYS A 36 7.64 -13.90 -4.35
C CYS A 36 6.18 -14.11 -3.94
N PHE A 37 5.38 -14.66 -4.84
CA PHE A 37 3.96 -14.93 -4.67
C PHE A 37 3.73 -16.41 -4.37
N TYR A 38 2.78 -16.69 -3.48
CA TYR A 38 2.38 -18.04 -3.13
C TYR A 38 0.87 -18.20 -3.04
N VAL A 39 0.41 -19.44 -3.19
CA VAL A 39 -0.99 -19.84 -3.04
C VAL A 39 -1.09 -21.04 -2.11
N ASN A 40 -2.28 -21.36 -1.62
CA ASN A 40 -2.51 -22.55 -0.79
C ASN A 40 -2.64 -23.86 -1.60
N ARG A 41 -1.83 -24.05 -2.63
CA ARG A 41 -1.82 -25.25 -3.49
C ARG A 41 -0.39 -25.72 -3.71
N GLY A 42 -0.21 -27.03 -3.88
CA GLY A 42 1.11 -27.65 -4.05
C GLY A 42 2.08 -27.24 -2.94
N GLN A 43 3.32 -26.92 -3.31
CA GLN A 43 4.35 -26.45 -2.37
C GLN A 43 4.33 -24.93 -2.12
N GLY A 44 3.22 -24.24 -2.43
CA GLY A 44 3.02 -22.85 -2.07
C GLY A 44 3.46 -21.85 -3.14
N ILE A 45 4.76 -21.74 -3.40
CA ILE A 45 5.30 -20.70 -4.31
C ILE A 45 4.81 -20.92 -5.74
N THR A 46 4.22 -19.88 -6.34
CA THR A 46 3.65 -19.94 -7.69
C THR A 46 4.37 -19.07 -8.71
N SER A 47 5.08 -18.03 -8.27
CA SER A 47 5.91 -17.16 -9.12
C SER A 47 6.82 -16.30 -8.24
N PHE A 48 8.03 -16.02 -8.74
CA PHE A 48 8.97 -15.13 -8.07
C PHE A 48 10.00 -14.58 -9.06
N GLY A 49 10.61 -13.45 -8.72
CA GLY A 49 11.58 -12.74 -9.54
C GLY A 49 12.15 -11.50 -8.88
N LEU A 50 12.86 -10.70 -9.66
CA LEU A 50 13.36 -9.39 -9.25
C LEU A 50 12.62 -8.30 -10.03
N GLU A 51 12.71 -7.04 -9.59
CA GLU A 51 12.14 -5.87 -10.26
C GLU A 51 10.62 -5.88 -10.48
N ASP A 52 10.14 -6.63 -11.46
CA ASP A 52 8.76 -6.71 -11.91
C ASP A 52 8.50 -8.05 -12.61
N LYS A 53 7.32 -8.21 -13.23
CA LYS A 53 6.93 -9.44 -13.91
C LYS A 53 7.81 -9.80 -15.12
N ASP A 54 8.51 -8.83 -15.71
CA ASP A 54 9.36 -9.03 -16.88
C ASP A 54 10.73 -9.60 -16.51
N HIS A 55 11.02 -9.69 -15.20
CA HIS A 55 12.27 -10.22 -14.66
C HIS A 55 11.99 -11.41 -13.72
N ALA A 56 11.04 -12.26 -14.11
CA ALA A 56 10.64 -13.46 -13.39
C ALA A 56 11.66 -14.61 -13.54
N LEU A 57 11.87 -15.37 -12.46
CA LEU A 57 12.53 -16.69 -12.50
C LEU A 57 11.50 -17.81 -12.70
N MET A 58 10.38 -17.69 -11.99
CA MET A 58 9.21 -18.55 -12.12
C MET A 58 8.06 -17.70 -12.65
N GLU A 59 7.52 -18.11 -13.78
CA GLU A 59 6.62 -17.31 -14.61
C GLU A 59 5.39 -16.78 -13.85
N PHE A 60 5.04 -15.52 -14.09
CA PHE A 60 3.87 -14.89 -13.49
C PHE A 60 2.56 -15.34 -14.16
N TYR A 61 1.59 -15.72 -13.33
CA TYR A 61 0.24 -16.10 -13.71
C TYR A 61 -0.80 -15.41 -12.81
N PRO A 62 -1.94 -14.94 -13.36
CA PRO A 62 -3.08 -14.50 -12.56
C PRO A 62 -3.57 -15.61 -11.62
N ALA A 63 -4.19 -15.23 -10.49
CA ALA A 63 -4.55 -16.13 -9.39
C ALA A 63 -5.33 -17.37 -9.84
N HIS A 64 -6.30 -17.20 -10.76
CA HIS A 64 -7.10 -18.34 -11.25
C HIS A 64 -6.25 -19.42 -11.94
N GLN A 65 -5.18 -19.03 -12.65
CA GLN A 65 -4.24 -19.97 -13.27
C GLN A 65 -3.20 -20.44 -12.27
N ALA A 66 -2.75 -19.58 -11.36
CA ALA A 66 -1.85 -19.96 -10.28
C ALA A 66 -2.42 -21.14 -9.48
N TYR A 67 -3.68 -21.05 -9.03
CA TYR A 67 -4.35 -22.13 -8.28
C TYR A 67 -4.36 -23.48 -9.02
N GLN A 68 -4.42 -23.47 -10.36
CA GLN A 68 -4.43 -24.67 -11.19
C GLN A 68 -3.01 -25.21 -11.45
N ARG A 69 -2.03 -24.32 -11.57
CA ARG A 69 -0.69 -24.62 -12.07
C ARG A 69 0.34 -24.88 -10.98
N THR A 70 0.22 -24.29 -9.78
CA THR A 70 1.26 -24.35 -8.74
C THR A 70 1.71 -25.77 -8.40
N LYS A 71 0.80 -26.75 -8.40
CA LYS A 71 1.14 -28.16 -8.13
C LYS A 71 2.09 -28.76 -9.17
N ARG A 72 2.06 -28.29 -10.42
CA ARG A 72 2.86 -28.79 -11.54
C ARG A 72 4.03 -27.89 -11.90
N MET A 73 3.82 -26.58 -11.86
CA MET A 73 4.77 -25.56 -12.33
C MET A 73 5.53 -24.88 -11.18
N GLY A 74 5.07 -25.03 -9.94
CA GLY A 74 5.81 -24.57 -8.76
C GLY A 74 6.96 -25.50 -8.40
N PHE A 75 7.50 -25.36 -7.19
CA PHE A 75 8.49 -26.30 -6.67
C PHE A 75 7.91 -27.71 -6.51
N ARG A 76 8.70 -28.74 -6.79
CA ARG A 76 8.34 -30.16 -6.68
C ARG A 76 9.44 -30.97 -6.04
N THR A 77 9.04 -31.99 -5.28
CA THR A 77 9.95 -32.89 -4.56
C THR A 77 9.57 -34.33 -4.87
N PHE A 78 10.34 -34.95 -5.76
CA PHE A 78 10.20 -36.36 -6.12
C PHE A 78 11.10 -37.21 -5.23
N MET A 79 10.59 -38.33 -4.75
CA MET A 79 11.35 -39.24 -3.89
C MET A 79 11.14 -40.69 -4.30
N LYS A 80 12.20 -41.50 -4.19
CA LYS A 80 12.10 -42.96 -4.12
C LYS A 80 12.57 -43.42 -2.76
N VAL A 81 11.70 -44.09 -2.01
CA VAL A 81 11.99 -44.59 -0.65
C VAL A 81 12.04 -46.10 -0.71
N ASN A 82 13.23 -46.67 -0.51
CA ASN A 82 13.50 -48.10 -0.71
C ASN A 82 13.01 -48.58 -2.10
N GLY A 83 13.20 -47.76 -3.13
CA GLY A 83 12.76 -48.03 -4.51
C GLY A 83 11.28 -47.71 -4.81
N VAL A 84 10.48 -47.29 -3.82
CA VAL A 84 9.06 -46.93 -4.03
C VAL A 84 8.93 -45.43 -4.29
N TYR A 85 8.40 -45.07 -5.46
CA TYR A 85 8.17 -43.68 -5.86
C TYR A 85 7.05 -43.01 -5.05
N THR A 86 7.27 -41.74 -4.68
CA THR A 86 6.27 -40.83 -4.14
C THR A 86 6.61 -39.38 -4.52
N GLU A 87 5.62 -38.49 -4.48
CA GLU A 87 5.83 -37.03 -4.65
C GLU A 87 5.21 -36.28 -3.48
N ALA A 88 6.00 -35.42 -2.83
CA ALA A 88 5.52 -34.65 -1.68
C ALA A 88 4.44 -33.64 -2.07
N PHE A 89 3.50 -33.38 -1.15
CA PHE A 89 2.45 -32.37 -1.26
C PHE A 89 1.42 -32.61 -2.38
N THR A 90 1.39 -33.81 -2.98
CA THR A 90 0.48 -34.11 -4.10
C THR A 90 -0.75 -34.90 -3.74
N ARG A 91 -0.70 -35.77 -2.72
CA ARG A 91 -1.83 -36.66 -2.38
C ARG A 91 -2.73 -36.01 -1.35
N ASP A 92 -4.01 -35.86 -1.64
CA ASP A 92 -4.95 -35.16 -0.75
C ASP A 92 -5.24 -35.89 0.57
N ALA A 93 -4.96 -37.20 0.61
CA ALA A 93 -5.16 -38.06 1.77
C ALA A 93 -4.24 -37.74 2.95
N TYR A 94 -3.08 -37.13 2.70
CA TYR A 94 -2.12 -36.79 3.76
C TYR A 94 -2.47 -35.47 4.43
N ASP A 95 -2.19 -35.42 5.74
CA ASP A 95 -2.28 -34.22 6.55
C ASP A 95 -1.20 -33.23 6.09
N LYS A 96 -1.63 -31.99 5.85
CA LYS A 96 -0.74 -30.90 5.45
C LYS A 96 -0.97 -29.68 6.30
N GLU A 97 0.10 -28.97 6.60
CA GLU A 97 0.07 -27.76 7.40
C GLU A 97 0.81 -26.64 6.65
N MET A 98 0.28 -25.42 6.70
CA MET A 98 0.93 -24.21 6.21
C MET A 98 1.10 -23.22 7.36
N ARG A 99 2.33 -22.75 7.57
CA ARG A 99 2.70 -21.73 8.55
C ARG A 99 3.14 -20.46 7.83
N ILE A 100 2.45 -19.37 8.09
CA ILE A 100 2.65 -18.07 7.44
C ILE A 100 3.28 -17.10 8.44
N GLY A 101 4.51 -16.66 8.17
CA GLY A 101 5.19 -15.59 8.89
C GLY A 101 5.23 -14.28 8.09
N MET A 102 5.76 -13.22 8.71
CA MET A 102 5.88 -11.91 8.05
C MET A 102 6.85 -11.92 6.86
N ASN A 103 7.87 -12.79 6.88
CA ASN A 103 8.88 -12.92 5.81
C ASN A 103 9.25 -14.38 5.48
N ASP A 104 8.49 -15.34 5.97
CA ASP A 104 8.73 -16.76 5.71
C ASP A 104 7.42 -17.55 5.51
N LEU A 105 7.52 -18.62 4.74
CA LEU A 105 6.45 -19.61 4.55
C LEU A 105 7.03 -20.99 4.88
N THR A 106 6.35 -21.77 5.71
CA THR A 106 6.70 -23.18 5.96
C THR A 106 5.51 -24.06 5.66
N ILE A 107 5.72 -25.16 4.94
CA ILE A 107 4.71 -26.20 4.74
C ILE A 107 5.22 -27.53 5.28
N ARG A 108 4.32 -28.35 5.80
CA ARG A 108 4.61 -29.69 6.32
C ARG A 108 3.61 -30.68 5.74
N GLU A 109 4.07 -31.86 5.37
CA GLU A 109 3.25 -33.02 5.00
C GLU A 109 3.66 -34.24 5.82
N GLU A 110 2.67 -35.00 6.30
CA GLU A 110 2.89 -36.29 6.95
C GLU A 110 2.46 -37.43 6.00
N ASN A 111 3.45 -38.09 5.39
CA ASN A 111 3.24 -39.22 4.49
C ASN A 111 3.14 -40.51 5.30
N THR A 112 1.91 -40.93 5.58
CA THR A 112 1.60 -42.10 6.39
C THR A 112 1.95 -43.43 5.71
N ASP A 113 1.98 -43.48 4.38
CA ASP A 113 2.24 -44.72 3.62
C ASP A 113 3.71 -45.13 3.75
N LEU A 114 4.62 -44.15 3.78
CA LEU A 114 6.07 -44.36 3.86
C LEU A 114 6.67 -43.95 5.21
N ASN A 115 5.84 -43.52 6.17
CA ASN A 115 6.25 -43.01 7.47
C ASN A 115 7.30 -41.90 7.36
N LEU A 116 7.05 -40.91 6.51
CA LEU A 116 7.92 -39.74 6.35
C LEU A 116 7.20 -38.46 6.77
N GLU A 117 7.96 -37.54 7.35
CA GLU A 117 7.54 -36.15 7.53
C GLU A 117 8.41 -35.27 6.63
N ILE A 118 7.76 -34.49 5.76
CA ILE A 118 8.43 -33.58 4.84
C ILE A 118 8.09 -32.15 5.27
N THR A 119 9.11 -31.32 5.47
CA THR A 119 8.95 -29.90 5.75
C THR A 119 9.71 -29.08 4.72
N VAL A 120 9.06 -28.08 4.14
CA VAL A 120 9.69 -27.13 3.22
C VAL A 120 9.53 -25.72 3.77
N LYS A 121 10.62 -24.96 3.80
CA LYS A 121 10.66 -23.59 4.28
C LYS A 121 11.19 -22.65 3.20
N TYR A 122 10.57 -21.48 3.10
CA TYR A 122 10.90 -20.41 2.16
C TYR A 122 11.15 -19.10 2.91
N TYR A 123 12.19 -18.37 2.51
CA TYR A 123 12.41 -16.96 2.88
C TYR A 123 13.27 -16.26 1.82
N THR A 124 13.19 -14.94 1.73
CA THR A 124 14.06 -14.17 0.83
C THR A 124 15.43 -13.95 1.46
N LEU A 125 16.50 -14.00 0.66
CA LEU A 125 17.90 -13.92 1.10
C LEU A 125 18.23 -12.50 1.58
N PRO A 126 18.41 -12.26 2.90
CA PRO A 126 18.61 -10.92 3.42
C PRO A 126 20.07 -10.48 3.38
N SER A 127 20.28 -9.17 3.22
CA SER A 127 21.57 -8.48 3.37
C SER A 127 22.67 -9.08 2.47
N GLU A 128 22.34 -9.25 1.19
CA GLU A 128 23.28 -9.66 0.14
C GLU A 128 23.14 -8.76 -1.09
N GLU A 129 24.23 -8.67 -1.85
CA GLU A 129 24.35 -7.93 -3.11
C GLU A 129 23.59 -8.59 -4.29
N LEU A 130 23.01 -9.78 -4.05
CA LEU A 130 22.18 -10.51 -5.01
C LEU A 130 20.85 -10.90 -4.38
N GLY A 131 19.77 -10.76 -5.14
CA GLY A 131 18.44 -11.19 -4.72
C GLY A 131 18.29 -12.70 -4.92
N GLY A 132 17.87 -13.40 -3.87
CA GLY A 132 17.59 -14.84 -3.94
C GLY A 132 16.40 -15.25 -3.07
N LEU A 133 15.71 -16.31 -3.49
CA LEU A 133 14.77 -17.09 -2.69
C LEU A 133 15.53 -18.29 -2.11
N VAL A 134 15.56 -18.40 -0.79
CA VAL A 134 16.11 -19.57 -0.10
C VAL A 134 14.98 -20.56 0.15
N ARG A 135 15.22 -21.82 -0.21
CA ARG A 135 14.32 -22.94 0.02
C ARG A 135 15.07 -24.01 0.82
N GLN A 136 14.49 -24.47 1.92
CA GLN A 136 15.07 -25.51 2.77
C GLN A 136 14.11 -26.70 2.83
N VAL A 137 14.62 -27.91 2.62
CA VAL A 137 13.85 -29.15 2.64
C VAL A 137 14.36 -30.05 3.74
N TYR A 138 13.44 -30.60 4.52
CA TYR A 138 13.70 -31.56 5.59
C TYR A 138 12.85 -32.79 5.36
N ILE A 139 13.47 -33.97 5.35
CA ILE A 139 12.80 -35.26 5.21
C ILE A 139 13.18 -36.12 6.41
N CYS A 140 12.22 -36.34 7.31
CA CYS A 140 12.40 -37.09 8.54
C CYS A 140 11.79 -38.49 8.41
N ASN A 141 12.57 -39.51 8.78
CA ASN A 141 12.09 -40.88 8.87
C ASN A 141 11.34 -41.10 10.20
N LYS A 142 10.02 -41.21 10.12
CA LYS A 142 9.14 -41.49 11.28
C LYS A 142 8.92 -42.99 11.49
N GLY A 143 9.43 -43.83 10.60
CA GLY A 143 9.34 -45.27 10.69
C GLY A 143 10.31 -45.87 11.71
N SER A 144 10.18 -47.18 11.95
CA SER A 144 11.04 -47.95 12.85
C SER A 144 12.24 -48.62 12.17
N GLN A 145 12.37 -48.47 10.84
CA GLN A 145 13.43 -49.10 10.03
C GLN A 145 14.23 -48.03 9.30
N ARG A 146 15.47 -48.36 8.92
CA ARG A 146 16.27 -47.52 8.02
C ARG A 146 15.58 -47.36 6.66
N ALA A 147 15.75 -46.22 6.02
CA ALA A 147 15.25 -45.98 4.67
C ALA A 147 16.37 -45.46 3.76
N SER A 148 16.51 -46.07 2.58
CA SER A 148 17.30 -45.51 1.48
C SER A 148 16.39 -44.56 0.70
N ILE A 149 16.83 -43.32 0.51
CA ILE A 149 16.07 -42.27 -0.16
C ILE A 149 16.87 -41.65 -1.30
N GLU A 150 16.27 -41.64 -2.48
CA GLU A 150 16.70 -40.85 -3.64
C GLU A 150 15.72 -39.67 -3.77
N VAL A 151 16.23 -38.45 -3.87
CA VAL A 151 15.44 -37.22 -3.94
C VAL A 151 15.84 -36.43 -5.18
N LEU A 152 14.85 -35.93 -5.90
CA LEU A 152 15.02 -34.94 -6.95
C LEU A 152 14.07 -33.76 -6.67
N ASP A 153 14.64 -32.60 -6.38
CA ASP A 153 13.89 -31.45 -5.88
C ASP A 153 14.23 -30.16 -6.64
N GLY A 154 13.22 -29.37 -7.00
CA GLY A 154 13.42 -28.09 -7.65
C GLY A 154 12.19 -27.63 -8.44
N MET A 155 12.40 -26.95 -9.57
CA MET A 155 11.31 -26.43 -10.40
C MET A 155 11.38 -26.96 -11.83
N ALA A 156 10.20 -27.25 -12.38
CA ALA A 156 10.02 -27.81 -13.71
C ALA A 156 10.40 -26.83 -14.83
N GLU A 157 10.31 -25.53 -14.56
CA GLU A 157 10.67 -24.46 -15.48
C GLU A 157 11.40 -23.36 -14.72
N MET A 158 12.54 -22.95 -15.27
CA MET A 158 13.32 -21.80 -14.82
C MET A 158 13.48 -20.87 -16.01
N LEU A 159 12.87 -19.68 -15.93
CA LEU A 159 12.98 -18.70 -17.00
C LEU A 159 14.43 -18.19 -17.09
N PRO A 160 15.04 -18.11 -18.29
CA PRO A 160 16.35 -17.49 -18.46
C PRO A 160 16.32 -15.99 -18.23
N TYR A 161 17.43 -15.40 -17.77
CA TYR A 161 17.56 -13.95 -17.67
C TYR A 161 17.48 -13.27 -19.05
N GLY A 162 16.73 -12.16 -19.12
CA GLY A 162 16.62 -11.34 -20.33
C GLY A 162 15.44 -11.68 -21.24
N ILE A 163 14.54 -12.58 -20.82
CA ILE A 163 13.24 -12.78 -21.47
C ILE A 163 12.15 -12.05 -20.67
N ASP A 164 11.37 -11.20 -21.33
CA ASP A 164 10.25 -10.51 -20.68
C ASP A 164 8.99 -11.40 -20.61
N TRP A 165 8.03 -10.96 -19.79
CA TRP A 165 6.81 -11.72 -19.55
C TRP A 165 5.96 -11.91 -20.81
N GLN A 166 5.88 -10.89 -21.66
CA GLN A 166 5.07 -10.95 -22.87
C GLN A 166 5.69 -11.91 -23.87
N SER A 167 6.99 -11.80 -24.15
CA SER A 167 7.73 -12.69 -25.04
C SER A 167 7.57 -14.16 -24.64
N MET A 168 7.67 -14.48 -23.35
CA MET A 168 7.46 -15.85 -22.88
C MET A 168 6.04 -16.37 -23.18
N LYS A 169 5.02 -15.50 -23.06
CA LYS A 169 3.60 -15.86 -23.28
C LYS A 169 3.24 -16.04 -24.75
N VAL A 170 3.73 -15.17 -25.63
CA VAL A 170 3.31 -15.14 -27.04
C VAL A 170 4.29 -15.84 -27.99
N GLU A 171 5.58 -15.88 -27.64
CA GLU A 171 6.66 -16.31 -28.54
C GLU A 171 7.60 -17.35 -27.92
N GLY A 172 7.27 -17.90 -26.73
CA GLY A 172 8.17 -18.75 -25.94
C GLY A 172 8.80 -19.93 -26.68
N GLN A 173 8.11 -20.54 -27.65
CA GLN A 173 8.69 -21.62 -28.48
C GLN A 173 9.83 -21.12 -29.37
N THR A 174 9.69 -19.93 -29.95
CA THR A 174 10.73 -19.29 -30.76
C THR A 174 11.85 -18.80 -29.85
N SER A 175 11.51 -18.16 -28.72
CA SER A 175 12.49 -17.63 -27.75
C SER A 175 13.47 -18.67 -27.21
N LYS A 176 13.09 -19.96 -27.16
CA LYS A 176 13.99 -21.07 -26.80
C LYS A 176 15.31 -21.05 -27.59
N ALA A 177 15.29 -20.63 -28.86
CA ALA A 177 16.48 -20.58 -29.70
C ALA A 177 17.59 -19.64 -29.16
N TRP A 178 17.28 -18.73 -28.25
CA TRP A 178 18.25 -17.84 -27.60
C TRP A 178 18.67 -18.30 -26.21
N MET A 179 18.01 -19.31 -25.64
CA MET A 179 18.21 -19.75 -24.27
C MET A 179 19.46 -20.63 -24.13
N GLU A 180 20.24 -20.39 -23.09
CA GLU A 180 21.44 -21.14 -22.72
C GLU A 180 21.57 -21.31 -21.20
N VAL A 181 22.16 -22.43 -20.77
CA VAL A 181 22.49 -22.73 -19.38
C VAL A 181 23.99 -22.97 -19.22
N LEU A 182 24.65 -22.13 -18.43
CA LEU A 182 26.07 -22.28 -18.09
C LEU A 182 26.23 -22.99 -16.73
N ASN A 183 27.43 -23.50 -16.45
CA ASN A 183 27.88 -23.98 -15.13
C ASN A 183 27.04 -25.12 -14.47
N HIS A 184 26.13 -25.75 -15.21
CA HIS A 184 25.31 -26.85 -14.67
C HIS A 184 26.16 -28.07 -14.24
N GLU A 185 27.27 -28.33 -14.93
CA GLU A 185 28.21 -29.42 -14.59
C GLU A 185 28.87 -29.24 -13.21
N THR A 186 28.96 -28.01 -12.70
CA THR A 186 29.48 -27.74 -11.35
C THR A 186 28.38 -27.62 -10.29
N GLY A 187 27.13 -27.94 -10.65
CA GLY A 187 25.98 -27.83 -9.75
C GLY A 187 25.45 -26.41 -9.54
N ILE A 188 25.85 -25.45 -10.39
CA ILE A 188 25.46 -24.03 -10.27
C ILE A 188 24.88 -23.55 -11.62
N PRO A 189 23.74 -24.10 -12.09
CA PRO A 189 23.13 -23.67 -13.34
C PRO A 189 22.91 -22.16 -13.41
N TYR A 190 23.28 -21.55 -14.54
CA TYR A 190 23.13 -20.13 -14.83
C TYR A 190 22.39 -19.95 -16.17
N CYS A 191 21.10 -19.67 -16.10
CA CYS A 191 20.17 -19.60 -17.22
C CYS A 191 20.06 -18.17 -17.76
N LYS A 192 20.37 -17.98 -19.04
CA LYS A 192 20.39 -16.67 -19.71
C LYS A 192 19.93 -16.74 -21.17
N MET A 193 19.49 -15.61 -21.71
CA MET A 193 19.46 -15.39 -23.14
C MET A 193 20.90 -15.15 -23.63
N ARG A 194 21.25 -15.59 -24.84
CA ARG A 194 22.59 -15.37 -25.42
C ARG A 194 22.83 -13.93 -25.83
N VAL A 195 21.82 -13.32 -26.45
CA VAL A 195 21.84 -11.94 -26.95
C VAL A 195 20.47 -11.28 -26.73
N SER A 196 20.40 -9.96 -26.85
CA SER A 196 19.15 -9.20 -26.87
C SER A 196 18.19 -9.73 -27.94
N THR A 197 16.91 -9.85 -27.59
CA THR A 197 15.85 -10.32 -28.50
C THR A 197 15.13 -9.20 -29.24
N ASP A 198 15.41 -7.94 -28.91
CA ASP A 198 14.83 -6.78 -29.58
C ASP A 198 15.21 -6.74 -31.06
N ASP A 199 14.23 -6.45 -31.92
CA ASP A 199 14.45 -6.24 -33.36
C ASP A 199 15.03 -4.84 -33.64
N ILE A 200 16.26 -4.63 -33.15
CA ILE A 200 17.03 -3.40 -33.31
C ILE A 200 18.40 -3.71 -33.92
N ALA A 201 19.01 -2.70 -34.56
CA ALA A 201 20.29 -2.86 -35.24
C ALA A 201 21.46 -3.19 -34.28
N GLU A 202 21.35 -2.81 -33.01
CA GLU A 202 22.37 -3.05 -31.98
C GLU A 202 22.04 -4.31 -31.19
N VAL A 203 22.65 -5.44 -31.56
CA VAL A 203 22.55 -6.70 -30.81
C VAL A 203 23.60 -6.72 -29.70
N LYS A 204 23.17 -6.92 -28.45
CA LYS A 204 24.05 -6.96 -27.28
C LYS A 204 24.13 -8.36 -26.68
N GLU A 205 25.30 -8.76 -26.23
CA GLU A 205 25.42 -9.93 -25.36
C GLU A 205 24.75 -9.65 -24.01
N VAL A 206 24.02 -10.64 -23.51
CA VAL A 206 23.35 -10.55 -22.21
C VAL A 206 24.27 -11.18 -21.17
N GLU A 207 24.92 -10.44 -20.29
CA GLU A 207 25.84 -11.04 -19.29
C GLU A 207 25.12 -11.66 -18.07
N GLY A 208 23.94 -11.12 -17.74
CA GLY A 208 23.13 -11.54 -16.60
C GLY A 208 22.57 -12.95 -16.74
N GLY A 209 22.14 -13.52 -15.61
CA GLY A 209 21.62 -14.88 -15.53
C GLY A 209 20.81 -15.13 -14.28
N ASN A 210 19.78 -15.95 -14.43
CA ASN A 210 19.06 -16.53 -13.33
C ASN A 210 19.82 -17.78 -12.89
N PHE A 211 20.09 -17.95 -11.61
CA PHE A 211 20.92 -19.02 -11.08
C PHE A 211 20.19 -19.89 -10.07
N GLY A 212 20.67 -21.13 -9.93
CA GLY A 212 20.30 -22.05 -8.87
C GLY A 212 21.54 -22.74 -8.32
N PHE A 213 21.59 -23.03 -7.02
CA PHE A 213 22.54 -23.98 -6.44
C PHE A 213 21.97 -24.58 -5.16
N ALA A 214 22.47 -25.76 -4.77
CA ALA A 214 22.02 -26.41 -3.55
C ALA A 214 23.13 -27.15 -2.80
N PHE A 215 22.98 -27.24 -1.48
CA PHE A 215 23.90 -27.93 -0.58
C PHE A 215 23.15 -28.90 0.32
N ALA A 216 23.68 -30.11 0.51
CA ALA A 216 23.22 -30.98 1.58
C ALA A 216 23.63 -30.43 2.95
N SER A 217 22.99 -30.90 4.02
CA SER A 217 23.40 -30.58 5.40
C SER A 217 24.83 -31.00 5.73
N SER A 218 25.42 -31.96 4.99
CA SER A 218 26.83 -32.33 5.08
C SER A 218 27.80 -31.34 4.43
N GLY A 219 27.29 -30.34 3.70
CA GLY A 219 28.06 -29.30 3.03
C GLY A 219 28.46 -29.63 1.58
N GLU A 220 28.09 -30.80 1.06
CA GLU A 220 28.34 -31.15 -0.35
C GLU A 220 27.39 -30.41 -1.30
N VAL A 221 27.91 -30.05 -2.48
CA VAL A 221 27.14 -29.46 -3.57
C VAL A 221 26.28 -30.53 -4.22
N LEU A 222 25.01 -30.25 -4.43
CA LEU A 222 24.11 -31.17 -5.10
C LEU A 222 24.21 -31.01 -6.63
N PRO A 223 24.31 -32.11 -7.40
CA PRO A 223 24.31 -32.05 -8.85
C PRO A 223 22.95 -31.60 -9.39
N ALA A 224 22.97 -30.84 -10.48
CA ALA A 224 21.79 -30.22 -11.07
C ALA A 224 21.31 -30.94 -12.34
N VAL A 225 19.98 -31.03 -12.50
CA VAL A 225 19.29 -31.50 -13.71
C VAL A 225 18.57 -30.32 -14.37
N ILE A 226 18.93 -30.03 -15.62
CA ILE A 226 18.50 -28.85 -16.38
C ILE A 226 17.56 -29.16 -17.55
N ASN A 227 17.41 -30.44 -17.92
CA ASN A 227 16.53 -30.87 -19.00
C ASN A 227 15.23 -31.48 -18.48
N GLN A 228 14.08 -30.93 -18.89
CA GLN A 228 12.77 -31.51 -18.57
C GLN A 228 12.65 -32.96 -19.05
N GLU A 229 13.10 -33.26 -20.26
CA GLU A 229 13.05 -34.61 -20.84
C GLU A 229 13.86 -35.65 -20.04
N HIS A 230 14.88 -35.23 -19.27
CA HIS A 230 15.62 -36.14 -18.39
C HIS A 230 14.81 -36.62 -17.19
N ILE A 231 13.80 -35.85 -16.79
CA ILE A 231 12.94 -36.13 -15.64
C ILE A 231 11.62 -36.76 -16.11
N PHE A 232 11.00 -36.15 -17.12
CA PHE A 232 9.64 -36.46 -17.57
C PHE A 232 9.60 -37.35 -18.83
N GLY A 233 10.72 -37.51 -19.55
CA GLY A 233 10.75 -38.24 -20.81
C GLY A 233 9.85 -37.58 -21.86
N TYR A 234 8.93 -38.34 -22.44
CA TYR A 234 7.96 -37.85 -23.41
C TYR A 234 6.73 -37.17 -22.77
N GLU A 235 6.63 -37.15 -21.44
CA GLU A 235 5.48 -36.64 -20.68
C GLU A 235 5.53 -35.11 -20.59
N ASN A 236 5.20 -34.44 -21.69
CA ASN A 236 5.27 -32.98 -21.81
C ASN A 236 4.20 -32.23 -20.99
N SER A 237 3.25 -32.93 -20.33
CA SER A 237 2.39 -32.26 -19.35
C SER A 237 3.12 -31.97 -18.05
N LEU A 238 4.32 -32.55 -17.85
CA LEU A 238 5.11 -32.42 -16.63
C LEU A 238 4.33 -32.92 -15.42
N GLU A 239 3.42 -33.87 -15.57
CA GLU A 239 2.64 -34.44 -14.47
C GLU A 239 3.44 -35.55 -13.80
N ASN A 240 3.98 -36.49 -14.59
CA ASN A 240 4.64 -37.68 -14.08
C ASN A 240 6.13 -37.71 -14.45
N PRO A 241 7.06 -37.79 -13.50
CA PRO A 241 8.50 -37.83 -13.77
C PRO A 241 8.94 -39.25 -14.19
N LEU A 242 8.49 -39.70 -15.37
CA LEU A 242 8.63 -41.08 -15.85
C LEU A 242 10.08 -41.58 -15.76
N CYS A 243 11.05 -40.76 -16.17
CA CYS A 243 12.46 -41.16 -16.15
C CYS A 243 13.00 -41.32 -14.72
N PHE A 244 12.57 -40.50 -13.77
CA PHE A 244 12.95 -40.66 -12.36
C PHE A 244 12.29 -41.88 -11.70
N GLN A 245 11.08 -42.25 -12.16
CA GLN A 245 10.39 -43.47 -11.71
C GLN A 245 11.09 -44.74 -12.21
N GLU A 246 11.60 -44.74 -13.44
CA GLU A 246 12.18 -45.91 -14.09
C GLU A 246 13.67 -46.10 -13.80
N LYS A 247 14.44 -45.02 -13.64
CA LYS A 247 15.90 -45.05 -13.51
C LYS A 247 16.34 -44.73 -12.07
N SER A 248 17.51 -45.20 -11.68
CA SER A 248 18.21 -44.70 -10.49
C SER A 248 18.64 -43.23 -10.66
N LEU A 249 18.83 -42.52 -9.57
CA LEU A 249 19.30 -41.13 -9.55
C LEU A 249 20.68 -41.01 -10.21
N SER A 250 21.57 -41.97 -9.96
CA SER A 250 22.88 -42.05 -10.62
C SER A 250 22.75 -42.18 -12.15
N GLU A 251 21.91 -43.08 -12.65
CA GLU A 251 21.68 -43.24 -14.09
C GLU A 251 21.07 -41.99 -14.72
N LEU A 252 20.23 -41.26 -13.98
CA LEU A 252 19.63 -40.01 -14.44
C LEU A 252 20.68 -38.89 -14.56
N LEU A 253 21.64 -38.83 -13.62
CA LEU A 253 22.72 -37.84 -13.60
C LEU A 253 23.82 -38.12 -14.64
N GLU A 254 24.05 -39.38 -15.01
CA GLU A 254 24.99 -39.75 -16.08
C GLU A 254 24.49 -39.37 -17.49
N GLY A 255 23.19 -39.07 -17.63
CA GLY A 255 22.58 -38.67 -18.89
C GLY A 255 23.15 -37.36 -19.44
N LYS A 256 23.40 -37.30 -20.76
CA LYS A 256 23.91 -36.09 -21.42
C LYS A 256 22.89 -34.96 -21.42
N GLN A 257 23.16 -33.90 -20.67
CA GLN A 257 22.30 -32.71 -20.59
C GLN A 257 22.51 -31.76 -21.78
N ILE A 258 21.42 -31.18 -22.29
CA ILE A 258 21.43 -30.20 -23.37
C ILE A 258 21.27 -28.81 -22.77
N ALA A 259 22.29 -27.97 -22.96
CA ALA A 259 22.36 -26.65 -22.34
C ALA A 259 21.87 -25.49 -23.22
N GLN A 260 21.36 -25.75 -24.42
CA GLN A 260 20.97 -24.73 -25.40
C GLN A 260 19.66 -25.11 -26.09
N ASN A 261 18.91 -24.11 -26.59
CA ASN A 261 17.68 -24.30 -27.35
C ASN A 261 16.55 -25.02 -26.59
N ILE A 262 16.56 -24.93 -25.26
CA ILE A 262 15.60 -25.55 -24.36
C ILE A 262 15.00 -24.51 -23.42
N LEU A 263 13.80 -24.79 -22.90
CA LEU A 263 13.35 -24.15 -21.67
C LEU A 263 13.87 -24.99 -20.51
N PRO A 264 14.81 -24.48 -19.69
CA PRO A 264 15.47 -25.30 -18.69
C PRO A 264 14.56 -25.57 -17.49
N CYS A 265 14.71 -26.75 -16.88
CA CYS A 265 14.32 -26.97 -15.50
C CYS A 265 15.51 -26.69 -14.58
N CYS A 266 15.29 -26.74 -13.26
CA CYS A 266 16.38 -26.75 -12.31
C CYS A 266 16.01 -27.62 -11.12
N PHE A 267 16.48 -28.87 -11.12
CA PHE A 267 16.34 -29.81 -10.01
C PHE A 267 17.71 -30.21 -9.45
N PHE A 268 17.77 -30.45 -8.15
CA PHE A 268 18.93 -30.94 -7.42
C PHE A 268 18.70 -32.35 -6.91
N ALA A 269 19.73 -33.18 -7.04
CA ALA A 269 19.67 -34.59 -6.72
C ALA A 269 20.40 -34.89 -5.40
N LEU A 270 19.76 -35.67 -4.51
CA LEU A 270 20.34 -36.14 -3.25
C LEU A 270 20.03 -37.63 -3.05
N GLU A 271 21.05 -38.42 -2.70
CA GLU A 271 20.89 -39.81 -2.29
C GLU A 271 21.44 -40.01 -0.86
N ARG A 272 20.64 -40.63 0.00
CA ARG A 272 20.99 -40.87 1.41
C ARG A 272 20.36 -42.13 2.00
N GLU A 273 21.01 -42.68 3.02
CA GLU A 273 20.35 -43.54 3.99
C GLU A 273 19.97 -42.71 5.23
N ILE A 274 18.75 -42.87 5.73
CA ILE A 274 18.24 -42.19 6.92
C ILE A 274 17.75 -43.21 7.96
N LEU A 275 18.26 -43.12 9.19
CA LEU A 275 17.88 -43.97 10.32
C LEU A 275 16.51 -43.56 10.91
N PRO A 276 15.86 -44.42 11.71
CA PRO A 276 14.66 -44.06 12.46
C PRO A 276 14.86 -42.78 13.29
N GLY A 277 13.99 -41.78 13.08
CA GLY A 277 14.04 -40.47 13.72
C GLY A 277 15.07 -39.49 13.14
N GLU A 278 15.91 -39.93 12.21
CA GLU A 278 16.89 -39.07 11.54
C GLU A 278 16.22 -38.21 10.46
N THR A 279 16.82 -37.06 10.18
CA THR A 279 16.38 -36.13 9.15
C THR A 279 17.52 -35.87 8.18
N CYS A 280 17.30 -36.10 6.89
CA CYS A 280 18.15 -35.53 5.86
C CYS A 280 17.58 -34.18 5.42
N SER A 281 18.45 -33.25 5.06
CA SER A 281 18.03 -31.91 4.65
C SER A 281 19.02 -31.27 3.68
N PHE A 282 18.52 -30.35 2.87
CA PHE A 282 19.31 -29.57 1.94
C PHE A 282 18.73 -28.17 1.79
N VAL A 283 19.56 -27.24 1.33
CA VAL A 283 19.21 -25.85 1.09
C VAL A 283 19.47 -25.50 -0.36
N GLU A 284 18.51 -24.86 -1.00
CA GLU A 284 18.56 -24.38 -2.37
C GLU A 284 18.46 -22.86 -2.37
N VAL A 285 19.17 -22.22 -3.28
CA VAL A 285 19.08 -20.78 -3.52
C VAL A 285 18.82 -20.54 -4.99
N PHE A 286 17.74 -19.84 -5.29
CA PHE A 286 17.38 -19.42 -6.65
C PHE A 286 17.36 -17.89 -6.71
N GLY A 287 18.08 -17.30 -7.64
CA GLY A 287 18.22 -15.85 -7.69
C GLY A 287 18.67 -15.33 -9.03
N GLN A 288 18.88 -14.03 -9.11
CA GLN A 288 19.32 -13.36 -10.34
C GLN A 288 20.61 -12.62 -10.10
N SER A 289 21.51 -12.67 -11.09
CA SER A 289 22.77 -11.95 -11.07
C SER A 289 22.98 -11.18 -12.37
N LYS A 290 23.64 -10.02 -12.26
CA LYS A 290 24.04 -9.21 -13.43
C LYS A 290 25.24 -9.82 -14.16
N ASN A 291 26.05 -10.64 -13.48
CA ASN A 291 27.19 -11.34 -14.05
C ASN A 291 27.64 -12.54 -13.18
N GLN A 292 28.54 -13.37 -13.71
CA GLN A 292 29.04 -14.55 -12.99
C GLN A 292 29.96 -14.21 -11.81
N THR A 293 30.62 -13.05 -11.81
CA THR A 293 31.53 -12.63 -10.73
C THR A 293 30.77 -12.42 -9.41
N LEU A 294 29.63 -11.74 -9.46
CA LEU A 294 28.77 -11.54 -8.28
C LEU A 294 28.22 -12.87 -7.76
N LEU A 295 27.81 -13.78 -8.66
CA LEU A 295 27.34 -15.10 -8.27
C LEU A 295 28.44 -15.90 -7.56
N LYS A 296 29.66 -15.88 -8.09
CA LYS A 296 30.80 -16.53 -7.45
C LYS A 296 31.07 -16.00 -6.04
N ARG A 297 31.01 -14.68 -5.84
CA ARG A 297 31.17 -14.07 -4.49
C ARG A 297 30.08 -14.55 -3.52
N LEU A 298 28.82 -14.57 -3.96
CA LEU A 298 27.72 -15.08 -3.14
C LEU A 298 27.94 -16.56 -2.80
N TYR A 299 28.26 -17.37 -3.80
CA TYR A 299 28.50 -18.80 -3.62
C TYR A 299 29.66 -19.07 -2.64
N GLU A 300 30.76 -18.32 -2.71
CA GLU A 300 31.86 -18.47 -1.75
C GLU A 300 31.44 -18.13 -0.31
N LYS A 301 30.52 -17.17 -0.10
CA LYS A 301 29.96 -16.86 1.22
C LYS A 301 29.06 -17.98 1.73
N THR A 302 28.28 -18.63 0.87
CA THR A 302 27.32 -19.67 1.29
C THR A 302 28.00 -20.95 1.78
N LEU A 303 29.27 -21.17 1.45
CA LEU A 303 30.09 -22.28 1.96
C LEU A 303 30.45 -22.15 3.46
N GLN A 304 30.23 -20.98 4.06
CA GLN A 304 30.52 -20.78 5.48
C GLN A 304 29.53 -21.58 6.37
N PRO A 305 30.01 -22.21 7.46
CA PRO A 305 29.13 -22.85 8.43
C PRO A 305 28.05 -21.90 8.94
N ASP A 306 26.85 -22.43 9.18
CA ASP A 306 25.70 -21.68 9.69
C ASP A 306 25.22 -20.48 8.84
N TYR A 307 25.75 -20.26 7.63
CA TYR A 307 25.37 -19.13 6.78
C TYR A 307 23.85 -19.00 6.63
N PHE A 308 23.18 -20.07 6.20
CA PHE A 308 21.72 -20.06 5.99
C PHE A 308 20.93 -19.88 7.28
N LYS A 309 21.37 -20.49 8.39
CA LYS A 309 20.75 -20.32 9.70
C LYS A 309 20.83 -18.87 10.18
N ASN A 310 21.97 -18.21 9.96
CA ASN A 310 22.15 -16.79 10.27
C ASN A 310 21.27 -15.91 9.37
N LYS A 311 21.16 -16.23 8.07
CA LYS A 311 20.29 -15.52 7.12
C LYS A 311 18.80 -15.69 7.46
N GLU A 312 18.39 -16.88 7.87
CA GLU A 312 17.02 -17.13 8.34
C GLU A 312 16.70 -16.28 9.58
N ALA A 313 17.58 -16.29 10.58
CA ALA A 313 17.42 -15.45 11.77
C ALA A 313 17.37 -13.96 11.41
N LYS A 314 18.21 -13.52 10.46
CA LYS A 314 18.24 -12.13 9.99
C LYS A 314 16.94 -11.72 9.27
N SER A 315 16.35 -12.62 8.49
CA SER A 315 15.06 -12.39 7.81
C SER A 315 13.95 -12.11 8.82
N TYR A 316 13.90 -12.87 9.92
CA TYR A 316 12.98 -12.63 11.03
C TYR A 316 13.28 -11.31 11.75
N GLU A 317 14.55 -11.08 12.10
CA GLU A 317 15.02 -9.87 12.80
C GLU A 317 14.61 -8.58 12.07
N ILE A 318 14.79 -8.53 10.74
CA ILE A 318 14.44 -7.35 9.92
C ILE A 318 12.96 -7.00 10.06
N THR A 319 12.06 -7.98 9.95
CA THR A 319 10.62 -7.71 10.08
C THR A 319 10.20 -7.36 11.49
N MET A 320 10.84 -7.96 12.50
CA MET A 320 10.58 -7.62 13.90
C MET A 320 11.01 -6.19 14.21
N GLN A 321 12.26 -5.82 13.89
CA GLN A 321 12.78 -4.46 14.07
C GLN A 321 11.92 -3.41 13.37
N LEU A 322 11.50 -3.70 12.13
CA LEU A 322 10.64 -2.79 11.37
C LEU A 322 9.27 -2.60 12.05
N THR A 323 8.69 -3.66 12.61
CA THR A 323 7.35 -3.65 13.22
C THR A 323 7.35 -3.40 14.72
N ASP A 324 8.50 -3.28 15.38
CA ASP A 324 8.61 -2.88 16.79
C ASP A 324 8.01 -1.49 17.04
N ARG A 325 7.93 -0.66 16.00
CA ARG A 325 7.28 0.67 16.05
C ARG A 325 5.79 0.62 16.36
N ILE A 326 5.13 -0.53 16.19
CA ILE A 326 3.73 -0.76 16.56
C ILE A 326 3.60 -1.91 17.57
N ALA A 327 4.69 -2.24 18.28
CA ALA A 327 4.65 -3.32 19.27
C ALA A 327 3.48 -3.10 20.24
N THR A 328 2.67 -4.14 20.39
CA THR A 328 1.42 -4.13 21.15
C THR A 328 1.34 -5.42 21.95
N LYS A 329 0.89 -5.32 23.19
CA LYS A 329 0.62 -6.47 24.06
C LYS A 329 -0.72 -6.26 24.75
N THR A 330 -1.67 -7.14 24.45
CA THR A 330 -3.03 -7.15 24.99
C THR A 330 -3.43 -8.57 25.42
N ALA A 331 -4.65 -8.75 25.92
CA ALA A 331 -5.23 -10.07 26.10
C ALA A 331 -5.40 -10.86 24.79
N SER A 332 -5.36 -10.19 23.63
CA SER A 332 -5.59 -10.81 22.33
C SER A 332 -4.30 -10.92 21.53
N LYS A 333 -3.67 -12.10 21.57
CA LYS A 333 -2.49 -12.40 20.75
C LYS A 333 -2.75 -12.23 19.25
N SER A 334 -3.97 -12.47 18.77
CA SER A 334 -4.30 -12.24 17.35
C SER A 334 -4.32 -10.76 17.00
N PHE A 335 -4.84 -9.90 17.89
CA PHE A 335 -4.80 -8.44 17.73
C PHE A 335 -3.37 -7.92 17.70
N ASP A 336 -2.53 -8.35 18.64
CA ASP A 336 -1.12 -7.93 18.75
C ASP A 336 -0.31 -8.26 17.49
N LEU A 337 -0.47 -9.49 16.96
CA LEU A 337 0.22 -9.91 15.73
C LEU A 337 -0.36 -9.24 14.49
N TYR A 338 -1.67 -9.00 14.46
CA TYR A 338 -2.32 -8.27 13.38
C TYR A 338 -1.87 -6.80 13.32
N CYS A 339 -1.58 -6.16 14.47
CA CYS A 339 -0.97 -4.83 14.51
C CYS A 339 0.35 -4.80 13.74
N ARG A 340 1.27 -5.76 14.03
CA ARG A 340 2.56 -5.86 13.34
C ARG A 340 2.39 -6.10 11.84
N GLN A 341 1.56 -7.08 11.47
CA GLN A 341 1.32 -7.43 10.07
C GLN A 341 0.71 -6.26 9.29
N THR A 342 -0.25 -5.55 9.89
CA THR A 342 -0.90 -4.39 9.26
C THR A 342 0.06 -3.21 9.09
N TYR A 343 0.93 -2.96 10.06
CA TYR A 343 1.97 -1.93 9.95
C TYR A 343 3.00 -2.27 8.87
N LEU A 344 3.42 -3.54 8.80
CA LEU A 344 4.29 -4.04 7.72
C LEU A 344 3.69 -3.76 6.34
N ASP A 345 2.40 -4.07 6.16
CA ASP A 345 1.69 -3.83 4.90
C ASP A 345 1.52 -2.33 4.59
N ASN A 346 1.33 -1.49 5.62
CA ASN A 346 1.32 -0.04 5.46
C ASN A 346 2.68 0.47 4.96
N VAL A 347 3.77 -0.03 5.54
CA VAL A 347 5.16 0.29 5.14
C VAL A 347 5.45 -0.18 3.71
N LEU A 348 5.03 -1.38 3.32
CA LEU A 348 5.29 -1.86 1.95
C LEU A 348 4.57 -1.02 0.89
N ARG A 349 3.41 -0.45 1.22
CA ARG A 349 2.63 0.37 0.28
C ARG A 349 3.03 1.85 0.28
N GLY A 350 3.43 2.42 1.42
CA GLY A 350 3.83 3.83 1.57
C GLY A 350 5.34 4.10 1.62
N GLY A 351 6.11 3.10 2.05
CA GLY A 351 7.54 3.17 2.36
C GLY A 351 7.82 3.34 3.86
N CYS A 352 9.05 3.02 4.28
CA CYS A 352 9.57 3.29 5.62
C CYS A 352 10.45 4.55 5.60
N PRO A 353 10.13 5.59 6.39
CA PRO A 353 10.94 6.80 6.42
C PRO A 353 12.31 6.55 7.07
N MET A 354 13.35 7.17 6.52
CA MET A 354 14.71 7.23 7.08
C MET A 354 15.42 8.53 6.72
N ILE A 355 16.52 8.83 7.40
CA ILE A 355 17.36 10.00 7.09
C ILE A 355 18.62 9.56 6.33
N LEU A 356 18.85 10.16 5.15
CA LEU A 356 20.07 10.04 4.35
C LEU A 356 20.91 11.33 4.42
N GLY A 357 22.24 11.19 4.37
CA GLY A 357 23.16 12.33 4.36
C GLY A 357 23.01 13.30 5.54
N GLY A 358 22.45 12.84 6.66
CA GLY A 358 22.24 13.62 7.89
C GLY A 358 20.96 14.47 7.95
N ASN A 359 20.31 14.76 6.81
CA ASN A 359 19.14 15.65 6.80
C ASN A 359 18.07 15.38 5.73
N LYS A 360 18.22 14.35 4.89
CA LYS A 360 17.28 14.10 3.77
C LYS A 360 16.34 12.97 4.11
N LEU A 361 15.04 13.22 4.04
CA LEU A 361 14.05 12.17 4.21
C LEU A 361 14.00 11.27 2.97
N PHE A 362 14.13 9.98 3.16
CA PHE A 362 14.03 8.95 2.12
C PHE A 362 13.10 7.83 2.57
N TYR A 363 12.47 7.14 1.61
CA TYR A 363 11.52 6.07 1.89
C TYR A 363 12.00 4.75 1.29
N LEU A 364 12.28 3.78 2.18
CA LEU A 364 12.62 2.41 1.80
C LEU A 364 11.38 1.56 1.53
N TYR A 365 11.54 0.49 0.76
CA TYR A 365 10.60 -0.64 0.63
C TYR A 365 9.23 -0.34 0.02
N SER A 366 8.96 0.91 -0.37
CA SER A 366 7.68 1.28 -0.99
C SER A 366 7.50 0.56 -2.33
N ARG A 367 6.31 0.04 -2.60
CA ARG A 367 5.96 -0.56 -3.88
C ARG A 367 4.47 -0.45 -4.20
N LYS A 368 4.14 -0.44 -5.49
CA LYS A 368 2.76 -0.57 -5.94
C LYS A 368 2.23 -1.98 -5.64
N HIS A 369 0.97 -2.04 -5.27
CA HIS A 369 0.29 -3.21 -4.74
C HIS A 369 -0.23 -4.16 -5.85
N GLY A 370 0.65 -4.54 -6.79
CA GLY A 370 0.37 -5.58 -7.78
C GLY A 370 0.69 -6.97 -7.24
N ASP A 371 -0.19 -7.93 -7.49
CA ASP A 371 -0.04 -9.33 -7.06
C ASP A 371 -0.87 -10.24 -7.98
N VAL A 372 -0.90 -11.55 -7.74
CA VAL A 372 -1.65 -12.48 -8.59
C VAL A 372 -3.17 -12.28 -8.54
N GLU A 373 -3.72 -11.68 -7.48
CA GLU A 373 -5.14 -11.30 -7.37
C GLU A 373 -5.42 -9.86 -7.89
N ARG A 374 -4.37 -9.04 -8.05
CA ARG A 374 -4.37 -7.72 -8.72
C ARG A 374 -3.41 -7.69 -9.91
N ASP A 375 -3.61 -8.60 -10.85
CA ASP A 375 -2.76 -8.81 -12.02
C ASP A 375 -2.72 -7.61 -12.99
N TYR A 376 -3.71 -6.73 -12.94
CA TYR A 376 -3.77 -5.47 -13.68
C TYR A 376 -2.83 -4.38 -13.15
N ASN A 377 -2.32 -4.50 -11.92
CA ASN A 377 -1.42 -3.52 -11.31
C ASN A 377 0.05 -3.86 -11.64
N PHE A 378 0.68 -3.05 -12.50
CA PHE A 378 2.12 -3.16 -12.75
C PHE A 378 2.92 -2.65 -11.53
N PHE A 379 3.54 -3.57 -10.79
CA PHE A 379 4.41 -3.26 -9.66
C PHE A 379 5.87 -3.21 -10.08
N ARG A 380 6.67 -2.40 -9.38
CA ARG A 380 8.13 -2.38 -9.52
C ARG A 380 8.80 -2.28 -8.16
N ILE A 381 9.77 -3.14 -7.90
CA ILE A 381 10.61 -3.18 -6.68
C ILE A 381 12.07 -3.16 -7.13
N LEU A 382 12.73 -2.01 -7.09
CA LEU A 382 14.05 -1.88 -7.71
C LEU A 382 15.07 -2.86 -7.09
N PRO A 383 15.79 -3.66 -7.90
CA PRO A 383 16.80 -4.60 -7.43
C PRO A 383 18.12 -3.86 -7.10
N GLU A 384 18.05 -2.97 -6.12
CA GLU A 384 19.15 -2.12 -5.65
C GLU A 384 19.20 -2.10 -4.11
N PHE A 385 20.35 -1.70 -3.55
CA PHE A 385 20.42 -1.29 -2.15
C PHE A 385 19.49 -0.11 -1.90
N TYR A 386 19.08 0.13 -0.66
CA TYR A 386 18.13 1.21 -0.35
C TYR A 386 16.87 1.13 -1.23
N THR A 387 16.35 -0.08 -1.44
CA THR A 387 15.30 -0.35 -2.43
C THR A 387 14.04 0.51 -2.21
N GLN A 388 13.45 0.90 -3.32
CA GLN A 388 12.23 1.69 -3.43
C GLN A 388 11.47 1.25 -4.70
N GLY A 389 10.31 1.84 -4.93
CA GLY A 389 9.40 1.45 -6.01
C GLY A 389 8.44 2.56 -6.37
N ASN A 390 7.53 2.27 -7.29
CA ASN A 390 6.51 3.21 -7.74
C ASN A 390 5.30 3.24 -6.80
N GLY A 391 4.53 4.33 -6.84
CA GLY A 391 3.26 4.45 -6.11
C GLY A 391 2.28 5.38 -6.80
N ASN A 392 1.01 5.31 -6.41
CA ASN A 392 0.02 6.31 -6.80
C ASN A 392 -0.16 7.33 -5.67
N PHE A 393 -0.49 8.58 -6.03
CA PHE A 393 -0.63 9.70 -5.11
C PHE A 393 -1.48 9.35 -3.89
N ARG A 394 -2.73 8.89 -4.09
CA ARG A 394 -3.67 8.57 -3.00
C ARG A 394 -3.12 7.51 -2.07
N ASP A 395 -2.58 6.43 -2.63
CA ASP A 395 -2.12 5.29 -1.85
C ASP A 395 -0.98 5.71 -0.93
N VAL A 396 0.06 6.34 -1.49
CA VAL A 396 1.25 6.77 -0.74
C VAL A 396 0.88 7.83 0.29
N ASN A 397 0.04 8.81 -0.07
CA ASN A 397 -0.40 9.87 0.85
C ASN A 397 -1.14 9.30 2.07
N GLN A 398 -2.08 8.37 1.83
CA GLN A 398 -2.81 7.70 2.91
C GLN A 398 -1.88 6.90 3.83
N ASN A 399 -0.95 6.10 3.28
CA ASN A 399 -0.07 5.28 4.11
C ASN A 399 0.90 6.13 4.94
N ARG A 400 1.35 7.26 4.39
CA ARG A 400 2.27 8.18 5.05
C ARG A 400 1.59 9.15 6.03
N ARG A 401 0.26 9.13 6.12
CA ARG A 401 -0.55 10.00 6.98
C ARG A 401 -0.13 9.94 8.45
N SER A 402 0.22 8.76 8.94
CA SER A 402 0.58 8.55 10.35
C SER A 402 2.09 8.51 10.59
N ASP A 403 2.93 8.75 9.58
CA ASP A 403 4.39 8.62 9.70
C ASP A 403 4.94 9.51 10.81
N VAL A 404 4.47 10.75 10.96
CA VAL A 404 4.93 11.66 12.03
C VAL A 404 4.60 11.14 13.44
N GLN A 405 3.56 10.33 13.59
CA GLN A 405 3.16 9.72 14.85
C GLN A 405 3.96 8.45 15.17
N PHE A 406 4.55 7.82 14.15
CA PHE A 406 5.45 6.68 14.31
C PHE A 406 6.92 7.07 14.23
N SER A 407 7.28 8.18 13.61
CA SER A 407 8.64 8.62 13.26
C SER A 407 8.68 10.16 13.31
N PRO A 408 8.77 10.76 14.51
CA PRO A 408 8.68 12.22 14.69
C PRO A 408 9.67 13.04 13.85
N PHE A 409 10.83 12.45 13.51
CA PHE A 409 11.82 13.08 12.63
C PHE A 409 11.31 13.41 11.21
N VAL A 410 10.19 12.82 10.76
CA VAL A 410 9.55 13.13 9.47
C VAL A 410 9.00 14.56 9.44
N ARG A 411 8.51 15.06 10.59
CA ARG A 411 7.94 16.40 10.75
C ARG A 411 6.97 16.76 9.60
N GLU A 412 7.11 17.94 9.00
CA GLU A 412 6.26 18.46 7.92
C GLU A 412 6.62 17.99 6.49
N ALA A 413 7.63 17.12 6.33
CA ALA A 413 8.17 16.80 5.00
C ALA A 413 7.13 16.21 4.04
N ASN A 414 6.25 15.32 4.54
CA ASN A 414 5.16 14.75 3.72
C ASN A 414 4.14 15.82 3.31
N ILE A 415 3.81 16.77 4.20
CA ILE A 415 2.94 17.91 3.87
C ILE A 415 3.56 18.68 2.69
N LYS A 416 4.86 19.00 2.79
CA LYS A 416 5.57 19.72 1.72
C LYS A 416 5.55 18.98 0.39
N MET A 417 5.87 17.69 0.40
CA MET A 417 5.89 16.84 -0.79
C MET A 417 4.53 16.86 -1.52
N PHE A 418 3.45 16.55 -0.80
CA PHE A 418 2.14 16.39 -1.43
C PHE A 418 1.47 17.73 -1.82
N TYR A 419 1.66 18.81 -1.05
CA TYR A 419 1.17 20.13 -1.47
C TYR A 419 1.96 20.74 -2.64
N ASN A 420 3.23 20.35 -2.83
CA ASN A 420 4.01 20.73 -4.02
C ASN A 420 3.55 20.00 -5.29
N CYS A 421 2.87 18.86 -5.15
CA CYS A 421 2.25 18.16 -6.28
C CYS A 421 0.96 18.85 -6.77
N ILE A 422 0.36 19.72 -5.96
CA ILE A 422 -0.87 20.44 -6.29
C ILE A 422 -0.59 21.50 -7.36
N GLN A 423 -1.35 21.39 -8.45
CA GLN A 423 -1.39 22.31 -9.56
C GLN A 423 -2.22 23.55 -9.21
N ILE A 424 -2.07 24.63 -9.98
CA ILE A 424 -2.77 25.90 -9.74
C ILE A 424 -4.30 25.80 -9.93
N ASP A 425 -4.78 24.77 -10.62
CA ASP A 425 -6.21 24.43 -10.77
C ASP A 425 -6.74 23.48 -9.67
N GLY A 426 -5.88 23.09 -8.71
CA GLY A 426 -6.24 22.23 -7.59
C GLY A 426 -6.28 20.73 -7.91
N TYR A 427 -5.71 20.28 -9.03
CA TYR A 427 -5.46 18.86 -9.31
C TYR A 427 -4.01 18.47 -9.06
N ASN A 428 -3.66 17.21 -9.32
CA ASN A 428 -2.31 16.68 -9.16
C ASN A 428 -2.04 15.51 -10.12
N PRO A 429 -0.76 15.23 -10.43
CA PRO A 429 -0.36 14.01 -11.12
C PRO A 429 -0.75 12.74 -10.34
N LEU A 430 -0.99 11.62 -11.06
CA LEU A 430 -1.35 10.34 -10.46
C LEU A 430 -0.15 9.59 -9.88
N GLY A 431 0.94 9.50 -10.64
CA GLY A 431 2.10 8.67 -10.30
C GLY A 431 3.12 9.41 -9.43
N ILE A 432 3.59 8.72 -8.40
CA ILE A 432 4.76 9.08 -7.61
C ILE A 432 5.88 8.14 -8.04
N GLU A 433 6.95 8.71 -8.60
CA GLU A 433 8.10 7.96 -9.09
C GLU A 433 9.14 7.76 -7.99
N LYS A 434 10.17 6.96 -8.31
CA LYS A 434 11.34 6.79 -7.44
C LYS A 434 12.01 8.13 -7.14
N THR A 435 12.53 8.28 -5.93
CA THR A 435 13.33 9.43 -5.53
C THR A 435 14.74 9.29 -6.11
N THR A 436 15.18 10.32 -6.82
CA THR A 436 16.56 10.42 -7.33
C THR A 436 17.25 11.63 -6.73
N TYR A 437 18.56 11.68 -6.86
CA TYR A 437 19.40 12.77 -6.39
C TYR A 437 20.36 13.19 -7.48
N HIS A 438 20.76 14.46 -7.49
CA HIS A 438 21.81 14.98 -8.37
C HIS A 438 22.77 15.86 -7.56
N MET A 439 24.00 16.02 -8.06
CA MET A 439 24.94 16.96 -7.44
C MET A 439 24.63 18.38 -7.94
N PRO A 440 24.81 19.43 -7.12
CA PRO A 440 24.63 20.81 -7.56
C PRO A 440 25.44 21.12 -8.82
N GLY A 441 24.77 21.52 -9.90
CA GLY A 441 25.38 21.81 -11.20
C GLY A 441 25.56 20.62 -12.14
N GLU A 442 25.16 19.40 -11.74
CA GLU A 442 25.13 18.21 -12.60
C GLU A 442 23.70 17.87 -13.03
N GLU A 443 23.51 17.51 -14.30
CA GLU A 443 22.20 17.12 -14.84
C GLU A 443 21.88 15.62 -14.63
N THR A 444 22.87 14.80 -14.28
CA THR A 444 22.70 13.35 -14.15
C THR A 444 22.20 13.00 -12.76
N SER A 445 20.97 12.47 -12.67
CA SER A 445 20.43 11.95 -11.42
C SER A 445 20.83 10.49 -11.17
N PHE A 446 20.97 10.11 -9.90
CA PHE A 446 21.22 8.73 -9.44
C PHE A 446 20.25 8.34 -8.31
N THR A 447 20.01 7.04 -8.10
CA THR A 447 19.34 6.55 -6.88
C THR A 447 20.37 6.32 -5.76
N PRO A 448 19.97 6.37 -4.48
CA PRO A 448 20.86 5.98 -3.38
C PRO A 448 21.40 4.55 -3.56
N GLY A 449 20.57 3.64 -4.07
CA GLY A 449 20.95 2.26 -4.33
C GLY A 449 22.02 2.09 -5.39
N GLN A 450 21.87 2.77 -6.52
CA GLN A 450 22.87 2.80 -7.59
C GLN A 450 24.20 3.33 -7.07
N PHE A 451 24.17 4.46 -6.35
CA PHE A 451 25.39 5.07 -5.84
C PHE A 451 26.08 4.22 -4.76
N TYR A 452 25.32 3.59 -3.86
CA TYR A 452 25.91 2.68 -2.88
C TYR A 452 26.55 1.46 -3.57
N GLN A 453 25.91 0.92 -4.62
CA GLN A 453 26.48 -0.18 -5.41
C GLN A 453 27.80 0.22 -6.08
N GLU A 454 27.87 1.41 -6.68
CA GLU A 454 29.11 1.94 -7.28
C GLU A 454 30.26 2.02 -6.26
N LEU A 455 29.97 2.45 -5.03
CA LEU A 455 30.96 2.48 -3.95
C LEU A 455 31.37 1.07 -3.49
N ALA A 456 30.41 0.15 -3.38
CA ALA A 456 30.66 -1.23 -3.00
C ALA A 456 31.56 -1.95 -4.02
N ASP A 457 31.37 -1.69 -5.31
CA ASP A 457 32.20 -2.22 -6.38
C ASP A 457 33.60 -1.59 -6.41
N ALA A 458 33.71 -0.29 -6.10
CA ALA A 458 34.99 0.43 -6.07
C ALA A 458 35.85 0.10 -4.83
N TYR A 459 35.23 -0.22 -3.69
CA TYR A 459 35.92 -0.45 -2.41
C TYR A 459 35.46 -1.74 -1.70
N PRO A 460 35.61 -2.91 -2.33
CA PRO A 460 35.14 -4.18 -1.77
C PRO A 460 35.77 -4.45 -0.39
N GLY A 461 34.92 -4.81 0.59
CA GLY A 461 35.33 -5.12 1.97
C GLY A 461 35.78 -3.91 2.81
N GLN A 462 35.45 -2.67 2.39
CA GLN A 462 35.75 -1.43 3.12
C GLN A 462 34.46 -0.71 3.52
N GLU A 463 33.58 -1.38 4.26
CA GLU A 463 32.24 -0.90 4.61
C GLU A 463 32.25 0.47 5.28
N MET A 464 33.16 0.71 6.24
CA MET A 464 33.26 2.02 6.90
C MET A 464 33.57 3.16 5.93
N LYS A 465 34.42 2.91 4.93
CA LYS A 465 34.78 3.91 3.91
C LYS A 465 33.62 4.15 2.94
N ILE A 466 32.91 3.09 2.55
CA ILE A 466 31.71 3.18 1.72
C ILE A 466 30.66 4.04 2.41
N GLU A 467 30.37 3.77 3.69
CA GLU A 467 29.41 4.54 4.48
C GLU A 467 29.82 6.01 4.61
N GLU A 468 31.10 6.28 4.93
CA GLU A 468 31.60 7.65 5.04
C GLU A 468 31.43 8.42 3.72
N MET A 469 31.84 7.84 2.59
CA MET A 469 31.70 8.45 1.27
C MET A 469 30.24 8.62 0.86
N PHE A 470 29.41 7.62 1.16
CA PHE A 470 27.99 7.64 0.87
C PHE A 470 27.32 8.80 1.60
N HIS A 471 27.52 8.91 2.92
CA HIS A 471 26.99 9.99 3.73
C HIS A 471 27.51 11.37 3.28
N GLN A 472 28.80 11.50 2.97
CA GLN A 472 29.39 12.77 2.51
C GLN A 472 28.77 13.27 1.19
N LYS A 473 28.58 12.38 0.20
CA LYS A 473 27.98 12.76 -1.08
C LYS A 473 26.47 13.01 -0.93
N MET A 474 25.76 12.14 -0.20
CA MET A 474 24.33 12.31 0.05
C MET A 474 24.03 13.58 0.85
N ALA A 475 24.94 14.05 1.70
CA ALA A 475 24.79 15.33 2.40
C ALA A 475 24.78 16.52 1.43
N GLN A 476 25.52 16.44 0.32
CA GLN A 476 25.68 17.52 -0.67
C GLN A 476 24.69 17.46 -1.83
N ALA A 477 24.14 16.29 -2.14
CA ALA A 477 23.21 16.10 -3.25
C ALA A 477 21.87 16.84 -3.04
N GLU A 478 21.16 17.15 -4.11
CA GLU A 478 19.80 17.69 -4.10
C GLU A 478 18.79 16.60 -4.50
N SER A 479 17.61 16.60 -3.89
CA SER A 479 16.58 15.57 -4.11
C SER A 479 15.63 15.96 -5.23
N ASP A 480 15.36 15.02 -6.13
CA ASP A 480 14.36 15.11 -7.18
C ASP A 480 13.16 14.22 -6.85
N CYS A 481 12.01 14.84 -6.55
CA CYS A 481 10.75 14.12 -6.38
C CYS A 481 9.95 14.16 -7.68
N LYS A 482 10.09 13.14 -8.52
CA LYS A 482 9.41 13.07 -9.82
C LYS A 482 7.98 12.54 -9.69
N THR A 483 7.09 13.13 -10.48
CA THR A 483 5.67 12.78 -10.53
C THR A 483 5.23 12.64 -11.97
N SER A 484 4.33 11.70 -12.27
CA SER A 484 3.84 11.47 -13.63
C SER A 484 2.32 11.65 -13.72
N TYR A 485 1.85 12.30 -14.79
CA TYR A 485 0.42 12.53 -15.01
C TYR A 485 -0.37 11.22 -15.15
N MET A 486 0.19 10.26 -15.91
CA MET A 486 -0.42 8.98 -16.27
C MET A 486 -1.76 9.13 -17.02
N GLU A 487 -2.91 8.99 -16.35
CA GLU A 487 -4.19 8.70 -17.02
C GLU A 487 -5.34 9.70 -16.81
N GLY A 488 -5.26 10.60 -15.83
CA GLY A 488 -6.37 11.52 -15.52
C GLY A 488 -6.28 12.20 -14.18
N TYR A 489 -7.31 13.00 -13.87
CA TYR A 489 -7.43 13.74 -12.61
C TYR A 489 -8.64 13.26 -11.80
N TRP A 490 -8.36 12.57 -10.69
CA TRP A 490 -9.36 12.10 -9.73
C TRP A 490 -9.88 13.25 -8.86
N SER A 491 -11.18 13.23 -8.56
CA SER A 491 -11.83 14.32 -7.81
C SER A 491 -11.39 14.38 -6.35
N ASP A 492 -10.97 13.26 -5.75
CA ASP A 492 -10.74 13.10 -4.31
C ASP A 492 -9.29 13.33 -3.85
N HIS A 493 -8.30 13.33 -4.75
CA HIS A 493 -6.89 13.28 -4.37
C HIS A 493 -6.45 14.39 -3.39
N TRP A 494 -6.91 15.62 -3.60
CA TRP A 494 -6.55 16.76 -2.75
C TRP A 494 -7.08 16.63 -1.30
N THR A 495 -8.11 15.81 -1.07
CA THR A 495 -8.76 15.68 0.25
C THR A 495 -7.84 15.07 1.30
N TYR A 496 -6.92 14.20 0.89
CA TYR A 496 -6.01 13.49 1.79
C TYR A 496 -4.92 14.39 2.39
N ASN A 497 -4.63 15.52 1.75
CA ASN A 497 -3.57 16.43 2.19
C ASN A 497 -3.85 17.06 3.56
N LEU A 498 -5.13 17.36 3.87
CA LEU A 498 -5.48 17.92 5.17
C LEU A 498 -5.26 16.91 6.31
N ASP A 499 -5.43 15.62 6.03
CA ASP A 499 -5.17 14.58 7.01
C ASP A 499 -3.68 14.57 7.46
N LEU A 500 -2.74 14.91 6.57
CA LEU A 500 -1.31 15.07 6.92
C LEU A 500 -1.08 16.24 7.87
N VAL A 501 -1.76 17.36 7.63
CA VAL A 501 -1.68 18.57 8.46
C VAL A 501 -2.20 18.27 9.86
N GLU A 502 -3.39 17.65 9.95
CA GLU A 502 -3.96 17.28 11.24
C GLU A 502 -3.09 16.28 11.99
N SER A 503 -2.57 15.23 11.32
CA SER A 503 -1.64 14.28 11.92
C SER A 503 -0.38 14.98 12.48
N TYR A 504 0.22 15.91 11.74
CA TYR A 504 1.35 16.69 12.23
C TYR A 504 1.00 17.50 13.49
N LEU A 505 -0.17 18.14 13.49
CA LEU A 505 -0.63 18.94 14.63
C LEU A 505 -1.03 18.08 15.85
N THR A 506 -1.19 16.76 15.71
CA THR A 506 -1.33 15.87 16.87
C THR A 506 -0.03 15.73 17.68
N ILE A 507 1.14 16.00 17.06
CA ILE A 507 2.47 15.90 17.66
C ILE A 507 3.10 17.29 17.91
N TYR A 508 2.86 18.23 17.00
CA TYR A 508 3.40 19.59 17.02
C TYR A 508 2.30 20.66 17.01
N PRO A 509 1.34 20.64 17.95
CA PRO A 509 0.22 21.59 17.97
C PRO A 509 0.67 23.06 18.09
N GLU A 510 1.82 23.30 18.72
CA GLU A 510 2.40 24.65 18.88
C GLU A 510 2.99 25.22 17.59
N LYS A 511 3.16 24.38 16.55
CA LYS A 511 3.73 24.78 15.26
C LYS A 511 2.69 25.17 14.22
N GLU A 512 1.40 25.15 14.56
CA GLU A 512 0.29 25.47 13.65
C GLU A 512 0.49 26.80 12.90
N GLU A 513 0.79 27.88 13.61
CA GLU A 513 0.99 29.19 12.97
C GLU A 513 2.19 29.20 12.02
N SER A 514 3.32 28.63 12.45
CA SER A 514 4.54 28.58 11.62
C SER A 514 4.36 27.70 10.39
N LEU A 515 3.70 26.54 10.54
CA LEU A 515 3.41 25.61 9.46
C LEU A 515 2.55 26.27 8.38
N LEU A 516 1.54 27.04 8.78
CA LEU A 516 0.57 27.62 7.87
C LEU A 516 1.08 28.89 7.18
N PHE A 517 1.78 29.77 7.90
CA PHE A 517 2.00 31.15 7.44
C PHE A 517 3.47 31.56 7.25
N GLN A 518 4.45 30.81 7.77
CA GLN A 518 5.86 31.25 7.73
C GLN A 518 6.66 30.66 6.57
N ASP A 519 6.51 29.37 6.26
CA ASP A 519 7.22 28.74 5.15
C ASP A 519 6.59 29.14 3.80
N ASN A 520 7.27 30.02 3.06
CA ASN A 520 6.83 30.53 1.77
C ASN A 520 7.44 29.78 0.58
N THR A 521 7.97 28.57 0.77
CA THR A 521 8.67 27.81 -0.29
C THR A 521 7.79 26.77 -0.98
N TYR A 522 6.46 26.76 -0.74
CA TYR A 522 5.57 25.83 -1.43
C TYR A 522 5.42 26.20 -2.90
N LEU A 523 5.53 25.21 -3.78
CA LEU A 523 5.52 25.37 -5.24
C LEU A 523 4.24 24.81 -5.84
N TYR A 524 3.88 25.24 -7.04
CA TYR A 524 2.78 24.67 -7.83
C TYR A 524 3.33 23.76 -8.92
N LYS A 525 2.83 22.53 -9.02
CA LYS A 525 3.22 21.64 -10.11
C LYS A 525 2.72 22.22 -11.44
N GLN A 526 3.56 22.19 -12.47
CA GLN A 526 3.11 22.54 -13.82
C GLN A 526 2.15 21.46 -14.32
N ALA A 527 0.99 21.87 -14.80
CA ALA A 527 0.01 20.93 -15.33
C ALA A 527 0.45 20.40 -16.70
N ALA A 528 0.62 19.08 -16.84
CA ALA A 528 0.91 18.42 -18.12
C ALA A 528 -0.29 18.46 -19.08
N VAL A 529 -1.50 18.38 -18.51
CA VAL A 529 -2.78 18.52 -19.21
C VAL A 529 -3.69 19.47 -18.42
N THR A 530 -4.57 20.16 -19.12
CA THR A 530 -5.53 21.12 -18.53
C THR A 530 -6.96 20.76 -18.91
N LEU A 531 -7.93 21.28 -18.16
CA LEU A 531 -9.35 21.05 -18.41
C LEU A 531 -9.83 21.78 -19.67
N LEU A 532 -10.79 21.18 -20.36
CA LEU A 532 -11.53 21.83 -21.43
C LEU A 532 -12.60 22.77 -20.85
N PRO A 533 -12.93 23.89 -21.52
CA PRO A 533 -14.11 24.70 -21.21
C PRO A 533 -15.40 23.88 -21.30
N ARG A 534 -16.42 24.16 -20.47
CA ARG A 534 -17.61 23.31 -20.33
C ARG A 534 -18.33 23.03 -21.65
N LYS A 535 -18.47 24.05 -22.51
CA LYS A 535 -19.13 23.92 -23.82
C LYS A 535 -18.53 22.83 -24.72
N LYS A 536 -17.23 22.56 -24.56
CA LYS A 536 -16.48 21.58 -25.38
C LYS A 536 -16.50 20.17 -24.79
N ARG A 537 -17.15 19.96 -23.63
CA ARG A 537 -17.08 18.69 -22.90
C ARG A 537 -18.16 17.69 -23.32
N TYR A 538 -19.26 18.20 -23.86
CA TYR A 538 -20.48 17.44 -24.07
C TYR A 538 -20.65 16.94 -25.50
N VAL A 539 -21.34 15.81 -25.67
CA VAL A 539 -21.65 15.19 -26.95
C VAL A 539 -23.07 14.64 -27.00
N HIS A 540 -23.62 14.54 -28.21
CA HIS A 540 -24.88 13.86 -28.47
C HIS A 540 -24.71 12.33 -28.41
N THR A 541 -25.62 11.65 -27.71
CA THR A 541 -25.71 10.19 -27.69
C THR A 541 -27.16 9.75 -27.86
N MET A 542 -27.39 8.45 -28.08
CA MET A 542 -28.76 7.91 -28.15
C MET A 542 -29.51 8.05 -26.82
N GLN A 543 -28.81 8.23 -25.71
CA GLN A 543 -29.36 8.35 -24.36
C GLN A 543 -29.37 9.82 -23.86
N GLY A 544 -29.21 10.79 -24.77
CA GLY A 544 -29.17 12.22 -24.47
C GLY A 544 -27.75 12.79 -24.42
N ILE A 545 -27.58 13.95 -23.80
CA ILE A 545 -26.27 14.60 -23.69
C ILE A 545 -25.40 13.89 -22.67
N ARG A 546 -24.12 13.69 -23.00
CA ARG A 546 -23.10 13.10 -22.11
C ARG A 546 -21.83 13.93 -22.13
N GLN A 547 -21.06 13.85 -21.05
CA GLN A 547 -19.77 14.54 -20.91
C GLN A 547 -18.63 13.55 -21.20
N TYR A 548 -17.99 13.57 -22.37
CA TYR A 548 -16.91 12.62 -22.70
C TYR A 548 -15.57 13.27 -23.07
N HIS A 549 -15.54 14.59 -23.18
CA HIS A 549 -14.31 15.34 -23.43
C HIS A 549 -13.95 16.17 -22.20
N TYR A 550 -12.81 15.89 -21.58
CA TYR A 550 -12.47 16.51 -20.29
C TYR A 550 -11.20 17.34 -20.34
N LEU A 551 -10.17 16.84 -21.02
CA LEU A 551 -8.80 17.33 -20.90
C LEU A 551 -8.20 17.64 -22.28
N LYS A 552 -7.26 18.59 -22.31
CA LYS A 552 -6.39 18.91 -23.46
C LYS A 552 -4.93 18.95 -23.01
N LYS A 553 -4.00 18.68 -23.93
CA LYS A 553 -2.57 18.80 -23.65
C LYS A 553 -2.22 20.25 -23.30
N ASN A 554 -1.39 20.45 -22.27
CA ASN A 554 -0.80 21.75 -21.99
C ASN A 554 0.49 21.93 -22.82
N PRO A 555 0.58 22.93 -23.70
CA PRO A 555 1.79 23.18 -24.50
C PRO A 555 3.05 23.49 -23.67
N GLN A 556 2.89 23.94 -22.42
CA GLN A 556 4.00 24.20 -21.49
C GLN A 556 4.27 23.04 -20.53
N GLY A 557 3.40 22.01 -20.53
CA GLY A 557 3.40 20.92 -19.56
C GLY A 557 4.67 20.09 -19.52
N ASP A 558 5.29 19.85 -20.68
CA ASP A 558 6.51 19.04 -20.80
C ASP A 558 7.80 19.88 -20.65
N LYS A 559 7.68 21.21 -20.56
CA LYS A 559 8.84 22.12 -20.59
C LYS A 559 9.32 22.52 -19.20
N LYS A 560 8.46 22.43 -18.20
CA LYS A 560 8.71 22.92 -16.84
C LYS A 560 8.14 21.92 -15.84
N GLU A 561 8.85 21.73 -14.73
CA GLU A 561 8.36 20.88 -13.66
C GLU A 561 7.36 21.61 -12.74
N TYR A 562 7.66 22.87 -12.45
CA TYR A 562 6.86 23.74 -11.59
C TYR A 562 6.39 24.97 -12.37
N LEU A 563 5.25 25.52 -11.95
CA LEU A 563 4.71 26.75 -12.52
C LEU A 563 5.65 27.92 -12.22
N GLU A 564 5.83 28.79 -13.22
CA GLU A 564 6.70 29.95 -13.15
C GLU A 564 5.93 31.24 -13.43
N GLU A 565 6.50 32.35 -12.98
CA GLU A 565 6.12 33.70 -13.38
C GLU A 565 6.65 34.01 -14.79
N GLU A 566 6.14 35.06 -15.42
CA GLU A 566 6.64 35.55 -16.72
C GLU A 566 8.15 35.87 -16.72
N ASN A 567 8.72 36.21 -15.57
CA ASN A 567 10.15 36.46 -15.38
C ASN A 567 11.01 35.19 -15.18
N GLY A 568 10.40 33.99 -15.21
CA GLY A 568 11.07 32.70 -15.06
C GLY A 568 11.29 32.24 -13.60
N ARG A 569 10.88 33.02 -12.60
CA ARG A 569 10.94 32.58 -11.19
C ARG A 569 9.83 31.58 -10.90
N LYS A 570 10.13 30.54 -10.11
CA LYS A 570 9.11 29.58 -9.64
C LYS A 570 8.07 30.31 -8.78
N VAL A 571 6.80 29.98 -8.99
CA VAL A 571 5.70 30.54 -8.20
C VAL A 571 5.73 29.92 -6.80
N THR A 572 5.89 30.77 -5.78
CA THR A 572 5.95 30.34 -4.39
C THR A 572 4.73 30.79 -3.57
N SER A 573 4.43 30.03 -2.52
CA SER A 573 3.30 30.22 -1.62
C SER A 573 3.56 29.70 -0.22
N THR A 574 2.71 30.07 0.72
CA THR A 574 2.57 29.42 2.03
C THR A 574 1.56 28.27 1.98
N LEU A 575 1.53 27.44 3.02
CA LEU A 575 0.52 26.38 3.13
C LEU A 575 -0.90 26.96 3.29
N ALA A 576 -1.07 28.06 4.02
CA ALA A 576 -2.35 28.75 4.13
C ALA A 576 -2.86 29.25 2.76
N GLU A 577 -1.97 29.76 1.91
CA GLU A 577 -2.30 30.17 0.54
C GLU A 577 -2.67 28.98 -0.34
N LYS A 578 -2.01 27.83 -0.19
CA LYS A 578 -2.38 26.58 -0.86
C LYS A 578 -3.77 26.09 -0.44
N LEU A 579 -4.08 26.11 0.85
CA LEU A 579 -5.40 25.77 1.38
C LEU A 579 -6.47 26.74 0.87
N PHE A 580 -6.17 28.04 0.84
CA PHE A 580 -7.05 29.05 0.27
C PHE A 580 -7.32 28.78 -1.21
N LEU A 581 -6.29 28.49 -2.01
CA LEU A 581 -6.46 28.09 -3.41
C LEU A 581 -7.43 26.93 -3.54
N ILE A 582 -7.20 25.83 -2.80
CA ILE A 582 -8.06 24.65 -2.83
C ILE A 582 -9.51 25.02 -2.49
N CYS A 583 -9.73 25.82 -1.44
CA CYS A 583 -11.07 26.29 -1.07
C CYS A 583 -11.75 27.04 -2.21
N VAL A 584 -11.03 27.92 -2.90
CA VAL A 584 -11.56 28.69 -4.04
C VAL A 584 -11.88 27.78 -5.22
N VAL A 585 -10.90 27.04 -5.73
CA VAL A 585 -11.07 26.29 -6.99
C VAL A 585 -12.04 25.12 -6.84
N LYS A 586 -12.17 24.53 -5.65
CA LYS A 586 -13.15 23.46 -5.40
C LYS A 586 -14.55 24.00 -5.12
N THR A 587 -14.69 25.19 -4.53
CA THR A 587 -16.00 25.88 -4.51
C THR A 587 -16.45 26.26 -5.93
N ALA A 588 -15.51 26.64 -6.80
CA ALA A 588 -15.79 26.92 -8.22
C ALA A 588 -16.17 25.67 -9.03
N ALA A 589 -15.95 24.47 -8.48
CA ALA A 589 -16.27 23.20 -9.10
C ALA A 589 -17.54 22.55 -8.53
N LEU A 590 -18.35 23.29 -7.76
CA LEU A 590 -19.68 22.84 -7.35
C LEU A 590 -20.59 22.66 -8.58
N ASP A 591 -21.44 21.64 -8.53
CA ASP A 591 -22.33 21.25 -9.62
C ASP A 591 -23.46 22.26 -9.89
N LEU A 592 -24.24 21.97 -10.93
CA LEU A 592 -25.35 22.81 -11.40
C LEU A 592 -26.41 23.10 -10.34
N ASN A 593 -26.46 22.31 -9.25
CA ASN A 593 -27.38 22.48 -8.14
C ASN A 593 -26.72 23.01 -6.86
N GLY A 594 -25.40 23.27 -6.90
CA GLY A 594 -24.59 23.77 -5.79
C GLY A 594 -24.32 22.71 -4.72
N MET A 595 -24.43 21.42 -5.04
CA MET A 595 -24.35 20.32 -4.07
C MET A 595 -22.98 19.64 -4.09
N GLY A 596 -22.73 18.77 -5.08
CA GLY A 596 -21.52 17.98 -5.20
C GLY A 596 -20.41 18.69 -5.98
N ILE A 597 -19.16 18.29 -5.79
CA ILE A 597 -18.05 18.70 -6.69
C ILE A 597 -18.13 17.90 -7.98
N GLU A 598 -18.10 18.59 -9.12
CA GLU A 598 -18.18 18.00 -10.46
C GLU A 598 -16.96 17.11 -10.76
N MET A 599 -17.20 15.98 -11.41
CA MET A 599 -16.14 15.10 -11.91
C MET A 599 -15.54 15.61 -13.23
N GLU A 600 -15.19 16.89 -13.28
CA GLU A 600 -14.72 17.57 -14.48
C GLU A 600 -13.31 17.17 -14.95
N GLY A 601 -12.54 16.52 -14.07
CA GLY A 601 -11.25 15.90 -14.40
C GLY A 601 -11.34 14.56 -15.17
N GLY A 602 -12.56 14.06 -15.41
CA GLY A 602 -12.81 12.84 -16.19
C GLY A 602 -12.56 11.52 -15.45
N LYS A 603 -12.30 11.58 -14.14
CA LYS A 603 -12.20 10.43 -13.26
C LYS A 603 -13.11 10.63 -12.03
N PRO A 604 -13.64 9.55 -11.43
CA PRO A 604 -14.41 9.64 -10.19
C PRO A 604 -13.49 9.97 -8.98
N GLY A 605 -14.06 9.89 -7.78
CA GLY A 605 -13.31 10.03 -6.53
C GLY A 605 -12.71 8.71 -6.04
N TRP A 606 -12.87 8.41 -4.74
CA TRP A 606 -12.34 7.18 -4.14
C TRP A 606 -12.86 5.90 -4.83
N TYR A 607 -14.14 5.90 -5.17
CA TYR A 607 -14.83 4.74 -5.73
C TYR A 607 -14.58 4.63 -7.25
N ASP A 608 -13.47 4.02 -7.62
CA ASP A 608 -13.03 3.93 -9.03
C ASP A 608 -14.01 3.17 -9.92
N ALA A 609 -14.83 2.27 -9.36
CA ALA A 609 -15.80 1.45 -10.10
C ALA A 609 -17.02 2.24 -10.64
N LEU A 610 -17.13 3.53 -10.28
CA LEU A 610 -18.04 4.51 -10.88
C LEU A 610 -17.37 5.26 -12.04
N ASN A 611 -16.53 4.57 -12.82
CA ASN A 611 -15.77 5.17 -13.92
C ASN A 611 -16.61 5.76 -15.06
N GLY A 612 -17.91 5.41 -15.13
CA GLY A 612 -18.83 6.00 -16.11
C GLY A 612 -19.61 7.21 -15.58
N LEU A 613 -19.62 7.42 -14.26
CA LEU A 613 -20.34 8.52 -13.61
C LEU A 613 -19.89 9.93 -14.08
N PRO A 614 -18.60 10.22 -14.34
CA PRO A 614 -18.21 11.48 -14.97
C PRO A 614 -18.93 11.75 -16.30
N GLY A 615 -19.25 10.68 -17.05
CA GLY A 615 -20.00 10.73 -18.31
C GLY A 615 -21.44 11.21 -18.16
N LEU A 616 -22.02 10.98 -16.99
CA LEU A 616 -23.39 11.34 -16.61
C LEU A 616 -23.45 12.69 -15.88
N LEU A 617 -22.48 13.57 -16.17
CA LEU A 617 -22.30 14.86 -15.51
C LEU A 617 -22.22 14.69 -13.97
N GLY A 618 -21.60 13.59 -13.53
CA GLY A 618 -21.62 13.18 -12.14
C GLY A 618 -20.93 14.17 -11.20
N SER A 619 -21.45 14.26 -9.98
CA SER A 619 -20.87 15.05 -8.90
C SER A 619 -20.77 14.26 -7.60
N SER A 620 -19.86 14.70 -6.74
CA SER A 620 -19.49 14.01 -5.50
C SER A 620 -19.70 14.91 -4.28
N MET A 621 -20.59 14.48 -3.39
CA MET A 621 -20.76 15.06 -2.06
C MET A 621 -19.59 14.73 -1.13
N CYS A 622 -18.92 13.58 -1.35
CA CYS A 622 -17.76 13.16 -0.55
C CYS A 622 -16.69 14.26 -0.51
N GLU A 623 -16.39 14.82 -1.68
CA GLU A 623 -15.44 15.92 -1.82
C GLU A 623 -16.01 17.25 -1.28
N THR A 624 -17.33 17.49 -1.41
CA THR A 624 -17.99 18.68 -0.82
C THR A 624 -17.86 18.70 0.71
N TYR A 625 -18.01 17.55 1.38
CA TYR A 625 -17.80 17.48 2.83
C TYR A 625 -16.34 17.79 3.20
N GLU A 626 -15.36 17.28 2.44
CA GLU A 626 -13.95 17.59 2.67
C GLU A 626 -13.62 19.06 2.35
N LEU A 627 -14.33 19.69 1.42
CA LEU A 627 -14.25 21.14 1.16
C LEU A 627 -14.76 21.93 2.37
N ALA A 628 -15.91 21.55 2.93
CA ALA A 628 -16.44 22.17 4.15
C ALA A 628 -15.47 22.05 5.33
N ARG A 629 -14.80 20.90 5.46
CA ARG A 629 -13.75 20.68 6.47
C ARG A 629 -12.53 21.58 6.24
N ASN A 630 -12.04 21.71 5.00
CA ASN A 630 -10.93 22.62 4.67
C ASN A 630 -11.26 24.10 4.92
N LEU A 631 -12.47 24.53 4.54
CA LEU A 631 -12.97 25.89 4.80
C LEU A 631 -12.98 26.17 6.30
N SER A 632 -13.50 25.23 7.10
CA SER A 632 -13.59 25.35 8.56
C SER A 632 -12.21 25.38 9.22
N PHE A 633 -11.28 24.55 8.76
CA PHE A 633 -9.90 24.52 9.25
C PHE A 633 -9.19 25.86 9.00
N LEU A 634 -9.24 26.37 7.76
CA LEU A 634 -8.57 27.63 7.41
C LEU A 634 -9.22 28.84 8.09
N LEU A 635 -10.56 28.87 8.21
CA LEU A 635 -11.28 29.88 8.97
C LEU A 635 -10.85 29.90 10.43
N SER A 636 -10.81 28.74 11.09
CA SER A 636 -10.35 28.62 12.48
C SER A 636 -8.92 29.15 12.65
N ALA A 637 -8.01 28.84 11.72
CA ALA A 637 -6.64 29.34 11.77
C ALA A 637 -6.57 30.87 11.60
N LEU A 638 -7.30 31.45 10.65
CA LEU A 638 -7.33 32.91 10.42
C LEU A 638 -8.07 33.68 11.54
N GLU A 639 -9.03 33.04 12.20
CA GLU A 639 -9.69 33.62 13.37
C GLU A 639 -8.75 33.63 14.58
N LYS A 640 -7.91 32.61 14.74
CA LYS A 640 -6.91 32.47 15.81
C LYS A 640 -5.67 33.34 15.63
N TYR A 641 -5.16 33.48 14.40
CA TYR A 641 -3.91 34.19 14.11
C TYR A 641 -4.14 35.40 13.21
N ASP A 642 -3.59 36.55 13.59
CA ASP A 642 -3.66 37.77 12.80
C ASP A 642 -2.63 37.77 11.67
N ARG A 643 -2.97 37.06 10.58
CA ARG A 643 -2.11 36.86 9.41
C ARG A 643 -2.84 37.23 8.11
N LYS A 644 -2.08 37.79 7.17
CA LYS A 644 -2.52 38.12 5.81
C LYS A 644 -2.18 36.99 4.84
N LEU A 645 -2.91 36.89 3.73
CA LEU A 645 -2.59 36.00 2.61
C LEU A 645 -2.05 36.81 1.42
N SER A 646 -1.15 36.21 0.65
CA SER A 646 -0.55 36.82 -0.55
C SER A 646 -0.72 35.89 -1.76
N VAL A 647 -1.88 35.98 -2.42
CA VAL A 647 -2.25 35.08 -3.52
C VAL A 647 -1.95 35.68 -4.90
N PRO A 648 -1.82 34.87 -5.97
CA PRO A 648 -1.72 35.38 -7.33
C PRO A 648 -2.91 36.27 -7.71
N GLN A 649 -2.66 37.34 -8.46
CA GLN A 649 -3.72 38.27 -8.89
C GLN A 649 -4.80 37.56 -9.72
N GLU A 650 -4.42 36.57 -10.52
CA GLU A 650 -5.31 35.74 -11.33
C GLU A 650 -6.32 34.98 -10.44
N LEU A 651 -5.87 34.45 -9.30
CA LEU A 651 -6.76 33.79 -8.33
C LEU A 651 -7.71 34.80 -7.68
N MET A 652 -7.22 35.99 -7.33
CA MET A 652 -8.08 37.02 -6.75
C MET A 652 -9.18 37.48 -7.72
N ASN A 653 -8.88 37.56 -9.01
CA ASN A 653 -9.87 37.89 -10.03
C ASN A 653 -11.00 36.85 -10.08
N LEU A 654 -10.66 35.56 -9.97
CA LEU A 654 -11.64 34.48 -9.84
C LEU A 654 -12.50 34.66 -8.57
N VAL A 655 -11.86 34.91 -7.43
CA VAL A 655 -12.53 35.09 -6.14
C VAL A 655 -13.57 36.21 -6.18
N VAL A 656 -13.21 37.38 -6.71
CA VAL A 656 -14.15 38.53 -6.82
C VAL A 656 -15.38 38.13 -7.63
N LYS A 657 -15.19 37.50 -8.79
CA LYS A 657 -16.30 37.06 -9.64
C LYS A 657 -17.17 35.99 -8.98
N MET A 658 -16.58 35.08 -8.23
CA MET A 658 -17.32 34.05 -7.50
C MET A 658 -18.15 34.65 -6.36
N VAL A 659 -17.61 35.63 -5.63
CA VAL A 659 -18.34 36.33 -4.55
C VAL A 659 -19.49 37.13 -5.13
N ASP A 660 -19.27 37.88 -6.22
CA ASP A 660 -20.32 38.62 -6.91
C ASP A 660 -21.44 37.70 -7.40
N ALA A 661 -21.09 36.54 -7.96
CA ALA A 661 -22.06 35.55 -8.45
C ALA A 661 -22.98 35.00 -7.34
N GLN A 662 -22.58 35.02 -6.07
CA GLN A 662 -23.44 34.57 -4.97
C GLN A 662 -24.68 35.46 -4.77
N THR A 663 -24.69 36.68 -5.33
CA THR A 663 -25.87 37.56 -5.32
C THR A 663 -26.99 37.11 -6.27
N THR A 664 -26.69 36.22 -7.22
CA THR A 664 -27.66 35.66 -8.17
C THR A 664 -28.44 34.53 -7.51
N GLU A 665 -29.75 34.67 -7.36
CA GLU A 665 -30.62 33.65 -6.74
C GLU A 665 -30.76 32.39 -7.58
N ASP A 666 -30.87 32.53 -8.91
CA ASP A 666 -30.96 31.39 -9.81
C ASP A 666 -29.65 30.58 -9.84
N MET A 667 -29.72 29.33 -9.41
CA MET A 667 -28.55 28.48 -9.20
C MET A 667 -27.82 28.18 -10.52
N LEU A 668 -28.55 27.98 -11.62
CA LEU A 668 -27.94 27.65 -12.91
C LEU A 668 -27.23 28.87 -13.52
N THR A 669 -27.84 30.05 -13.42
CA THR A 669 -27.20 31.32 -13.82
C THR A 669 -25.96 31.58 -12.97
N ARG A 670 -26.05 31.37 -11.64
CA ARG A 670 -24.88 31.43 -10.74
C ARG A 670 -23.78 30.47 -11.17
N TRP A 671 -24.11 29.20 -11.43
CA TRP A 671 -23.15 28.19 -11.88
C TRP A 671 -22.47 28.58 -13.20
N ASN A 672 -23.21 29.17 -14.16
CA ASN A 672 -22.64 29.68 -15.40
C ASN A 672 -21.64 30.83 -15.15
N LEU A 673 -22.01 31.82 -14.32
CA LEU A 673 -21.13 32.94 -13.98
C LEU A 673 -19.82 32.47 -13.31
N VAL A 674 -19.91 31.47 -12.42
CA VAL A 674 -18.76 30.87 -11.76
C VAL A 674 -17.89 30.10 -12.75
N ASN A 675 -18.49 29.33 -13.66
CA ASN A 675 -17.73 28.60 -14.68
C ASN A 675 -17.06 29.54 -15.70
N ASP A 676 -17.70 30.64 -16.09
CA ASP A 676 -17.06 31.65 -16.96
C ASP A 676 -15.80 32.23 -16.29
N ALA A 677 -15.88 32.53 -14.99
CA ALA A 677 -14.72 33.00 -14.23
C ALA A 677 -13.64 31.92 -14.07
N LYS A 678 -14.04 30.67 -13.80
CA LYS A 678 -13.14 29.51 -13.63
C LYS A 678 -12.40 29.18 -14.93
N GLU A 679 -13.09 29.22 -16.06
CA GLU A 679 -12.50 28.97 -17.38
C GLU A 679 -11.52 30.07 -17.77
N ALA A 680 -11.85 31.35 -17.52
CA ALA A 680 -10.94 32.47 -17.73
C ALA A 680 -9.68 32.36 -16.84
N TYR A 681 -9.84 31.90 -15.59
CA TYR A 681 -8.73 31.62 -14.70
C TYR A 681 -7.79 30.57 -15.29
N TRP A 682 -8.30 29.39 -15.67
CA TRP A 682 -7.48 28.33 -16.26
C TRP A 682 -6.74 28.77 -17.53
N GLU A 683 -7.39 29.55 -18.39
CA GLU A 683 -6.75 30.10 -19.58
C GLU A 683 -5.57 31.02 -19.20
N SER A 684 -5.77 31.90 -18.21
CA SER A 684 -4.72 32.82 -17.74
C SER A 684 -3.56 32.13 -17.01
N THR A 685 -3.78 30.95 -16.40
CA THR A 685 -2.77 30.27 -15.57
C THR A 685 -2.12 29.05 -16.22
N CYS A 686 -2.51 28.66 -17.43
CA CYS A 686 -2.01 27.44 -18.07
C CYS A 686 -0.50 27.45 -18.38
N GLY A 687 0.07 28.64 -18.61
CA GLY A 687 1.47 28.81 -19.01
C GLY A 687 2.36 29.36 -17.90
N CYS A 688 2.27 30.66 -17.66
CA CYS A 688 2.96 31.37 -16.59
C CYS A 688 1.98 32.28 -15.85
N LEU A 689 2.32 32.69 -14.63
CA LEU A 689 1.59 33.76 -13.93
C LEU A 689 2.24 35.11 -14.18
N SER A 690 1.47 36.20 -14.08
CA SER A 690 1.97 37.56 -14.24
C SER A 690 3.03 37.97 -13.20
N GLY A 691 3.10 37.24 -12.07
CA GLY A 691 3.95 37.58 -10.92
C GLY A 691 3.34 38.64 -10.00
N ASN A 692 2.19 39.23 -10.37
CA ASN A 692 1.46 40.13 -9.49
C ASN A 692 0.76 39.34 -8.37
N LYS A 693 0.84 39.85 -7.14
CA LYS A 693 0.18 39.25 -5.97
C LYS A 693 -0.83 40.23 -5.35
N ALA A 694 -2.00 39.70 -5.01
CA ALA A 694 -3.01 40.38 -4.22
C ALA A 694 -2.80 40.06 -2.72
N ILE A 695 -2.77 41.11 -1.89
CA ILE A 695 -2.71 40.97 -0.43
C ILE A 695 -4.13 40.99 0.12
N ILE A 696 -4.51 39.92 0.81
CA ILE A 696 -5.80 39.78 1.47
C ILE A 696 -5.57 39.89 2.97
N ILE A 697 -6.09 40.95 3.59
CA ILE A 697 -6.07 41.09 5.05
C ILE A 697 -6.98 40.05 5.70
N ARG A 698 -6.72 39.74 6.97
CA ARG A 698 -7.43 38.70 7.73
C ARG A 698 -8.96 38.84 7.63
N GLU A 699 -9.49 40.04 7.88
CA GLU A 699 -10.94 40.30 7.91
C GLU A 699 -11.59 39.97 6.56
N GLU A 700 -10.91 40.34 5.47
CA GLU A 700 -11.39 40.11 4.12
C GLU A 700 -11.27 38.63 3.73
N ALA A 701 -10.19 37.95 4.12
CA ALA A 701 -10.03 36.51 3.90
C ALA A 701 -11.13 35.73 4.64
N VAL A 702 -11.41 36.07 5.89
CA VAL A 702 -12.50 35.48 6.68
C VAL A 702 -13.86 35.75 6.03
N ARG A 703 -14.11 36.99 5.54
CA ARG A 703 -15.35 37.33 4.83
C ARG A 703 -15.54 36.46 3.58
N ILE A 704 -14.52 36.35 2.74
CA ILE A 704 -14.54 35.55 1.51
C ILE A 704 -14.81 34.07 1.82
N LEU A 705 -14.06 33.51 2.78
CA LEU A 705 -14.21 32.11 3.16
C LEU A 705 -15.60 31.82 3.75
N LYS A 706 -16.19 32.75 4.52
CA LYS A 706 -17.57 32.62 5.03
C LYS A 706 -18.61 32.62 3.92
N VAL A 707 -18.40 33.40 2.85
CA VAL A 707 -19.28 33.36 1.66
C VAL A 707 -19.23 31.98 1.01
N PHE A 708 -18.04 31.41 0.80
CA PHE A 708 -17.90 30.07 0.23
C PHE A 708 -18.42 28.97 1.16
N GLN A 709 -18.14 29.06 2.45
CA GLN A 709 -18.66 28.13 3.46
C GLN A 709 -20.19 28.13 3.46
N THR A 710 -20.83 29.31 3.38
CA THR A 710 -22.29 29.40 3.30
C THR A 710 -22.84 28.66 2.09
N ALA A 711 -22.26 28.89 0.90
CA ALA A 711 -22.68 28.21 -0.32
C ALA A 711 -22.53 26.68 -0.22
N VAL A 712 -21.39 26.20 0.30
CA VAL A 712 -21.11 24.77 0.50
C VAL A 712 -22.07 24.14 1.52
N ILE A 713 -22.34 24.81 2.64
CA ILE A 713 -23.26 24.30 3.67
C ILE A 713 -24.70 24.21 3.14
N MET A 714 -25.17 25.21 2.39
CA MET A 714 -26.48 25.15 1.73
C MET A 714 -26.58 23.96 0.77
N GLY A 715 -25.53 23.68 0.02
CA GLY A 715 -25.43 22.49 -0.84
C GLY A 715 -25.52 21.18 -0.06
N ILE A 716 -24.82 21.09 1.06
CA ILE A 716 -24.85 19.94 1.98
C ILE A 716 -26.26 19.74 2.55
N GLU A 717 -26.90 20.80 3.04
CA GLU A 717 -28.26 20.73 3.60
C GLU A 717 -29.28 20.23 2.58
N LYS A 718 -29.24 20.79 1.36
CA LYS A 718 -30.08 20.35 0.23
C LYS A 718 -29.84 18.87 -0.11
N ALA A 719 -28.59 18.42 -0.14
CA ALA A 719 -28.28 17.01 -0.37
C ALA A 719 -28.78 16.11 0.76
N LEU A 720 -28.66 16.52 2.03
CA LEU A 720 -29.17 15.75 3.18
C LEU A 720 -30.69 15.57 3.17
N GLU A 721 -31.42 16.59 2.73
CA GLU A 721 -32.88 16.51 2.53
C GLU A 721 -33.23 15.44 1.50
N ILE A 722 -32.54 15.43 0.35
CA ILE A 722 -32.70 14.40 -0.69
C ILE A 722 -32.29 13.01 -0.17
N GLY A 723 -31.25 12.94 0.65
CA GLY A 723 -30.74 11.71 1.27
C GLY A 723 -31.61 11.15 2.39
N HIS A 724 -32.70 11.83 2.76
CA HIS A 724 -33.58 11.45 3.88
C HIS A 724 -32.82 11.27 5.21
N GLY A 725 -31.83 12.11 5.45
CA GLY A 725 -31.00 12.11 6.66
C GLY A 725 -29.72 11.28 6.57
N ILE A 726 -29.61 10.33 5.65
CA ILE A 726 -28.34 9.67 5.33
C ILE A 726 -27.61 10.54 4.31
N SER A 727 -26.40 11.00 4.64
CA SER A 727 -25.57 11.84 3.78
C SER A 727 -25.30 11.16 2.43
N PRO A 728 -25.80 11.71 1.30
CA PRO A 728 -25.52 11.17 -0.02
C PRO A 728 -24.03 11.23 -0.36
N ALA A 729 -23.60 10.36 -1.26
CA ALA A 729 -22.24 10.34 -1.78
C ALA A 729 -22.16 10.92 -3.20
N TYR A 730 -23.06 10.53 -4.10
CA TYR A 730 -22.96 10.85 -5.51
C TYR A 730 -24.30 11.22 -6.14
N PHE A 731 -24.23 12.13 -7.11
CA PHE A 731 -25.34 12.51 -7.99
C PHE A 731 -24.94 12.36 -9.45
N SER A 732 -25.92 12.11 -10.31
CA SER A 732 -25.82 12.28 -11.77
C SER A 732 -26.87 13.27 -12.25
N TYR A 733 -26.70 13.78 -13.46
CA TYR A 733 -27.57 14.80 -14.02
C TYR A 733 -28.06 14.41 -15.41
N GLU A 734 -29.38 14.46 -15.59
CA GLU A 734 -30.03 14.36 -16.89
C GLU A 734 -30.19 15.77 -17.47
N VAL A 735 -29.71 15.97 -18.71
CA VAL A 735 -29.89 17.23 -19.43
C VAL A 735 -31.25 17.23 -20.13
N LEU A 736 -32.15 18.11 -19.70
CA LEU A 736 -33.51 18.23 -20.23
C LEU A 736 -33.59 19.25 -21.38
N ALA A 737 -32.80 20.32 -21.29
CA ALA A 737 -32.69 21.33 -22.34
C ALA A 737 -31.24 21.84 -22.43
N TYR A 738 -30.84 22.28 -23.63
CA TYR A 738 -29.53 22.85 -23.90
C TYR A 738 -29.57 23.82 -25.07
N GLU A 739 -28.59 24.72 -25.11
CA GLU A 739 -28.25 25.52 -26.29
C GLU A 739 -27.03 24.92 -26.98
N GLU A 740 -26.98 24.99 -28.31
CA GLU A 740 -25.84 24.52 -29.09
C GLU A 740 -25.40 25.58 -30.10
N ASP A 741 -24.12 25.91 -30.08
CA ASP A 741 -23.47 26.84 -30.99
C ASP A 741 -22.18 26.23 -31.59
N ALA A 742 -21.45 27.01 -32.39
CA ALA A 742 -20.20 26.54 -33.00
C ALA A 742 -19.09 26.17 -31.99
N PHE A 743 -19.23 26.56 -30.72
CA PHE A 743 -18.29 26.26 -29.64
C PHE A 743 -18.68 25.03 -28.82
N GLY A 744 -19.90 24.52 -29.00
CA GLY A 744 -20.40 23.27 -28.42
C GLY A 744 -21.75 23.43 -27.72
N ILE A 745 -22.02 22.57 -26.73
CA ILE A 745 -23.32 22.42 -26.08
C ILE A 745 -23.28 23.06 -24.69
N LEU A 746 -24.34 23.76 -24.29
CA LEU A 746 -24.49 24.32 -22.96
C LEU A 746 -25.83 23.87 -22.35
N PRO A 747 -25.81 23.05 -21.28
CA PRO A 747 -27.04 22.71 -20.56
C PRO A 747 -27.76 23.94 -20.01
N THR A 748 -29.06 24.04 -20.27
CA THR A 748 -29.95 25.13 -19.79
C THR A 748 -31.05 24.63 -18.85
N GLU A 749 -31.30 23.32 -18.82
CA GLU A 749 -32.18 22.69 -17.83
C GLU A 749 -31.66 21.28 -17.52
N VAL A 750 -31.53 20.96 -16.23
CA VAL A 750 -31.06 19.66 -15.76
C VAL A 750 -31.90 19.11 -14.62
N LYS A 751 -31.90 17.78 -14.47
CA LYS A 751 -32.52 17.08 -13.35
C LYS A 751 -31.49 16.23 -12.62
N ALA A 752 -31.31 16.49 -11.32
CA ALA A 752 -30.45 15.68 -10.48
C ALA A 752 -31.09 14.32 -10.16
N LYS A 753 -30.26 13.28 -10.18
CA LYS A 753 -30.60 11.94 -9.72
C LYS A 753 -29.58 11.54 -8.65
N MET A 754 -30.05 11.31 -7.43
CA MET A 754 -29.22 10.73 -6.37
C MET A 754 -28.94 9.26 -6.70
N LEU A 755 -27.69 8.81 -6.58
CA LEU A 755 -27.39 7.38 -6.61
C LEU A 755 -27.82 6.72 -5.29
N PRO A 756 -28.00 5.38 -5.25
CA PRO A 756 -28.19 4.66 -3.99
C PRO A 756 -27.11 4.99 -2.95
N TYR A 757 -27.38 4.73 -1.67
CA TYR A 757 -26.44 5.08 -0.61
C TYR A 757 -25.07 4.39 -0.79
N PHE A 758 -23.99 5.13 -0.56
CA PHE A 758 -22.62 4.62 -0.43
C PHE A 758 -22.11 4.95 0.96
N LEU A 759 -21.35 4.04 1.58
CA LEU A 759 -20.80 4.22 2.92
C LEU A 759 -19.83 5.42 2.99
N GLU A 760 -19.21 5.79 1.87
CA GLU A 760 -18.30 6.94 1.81
C GLU A 760 -18.99 8.26 2.20
N GLY A 761 -20.25 8.47 1.82
CA GLY A 761 -21.01 9.67 2.17
C GLY A 761 -21.03 9.89 3.70
N PRO A 762 -21.57 8.93 4.48
CA PRO A 762 -21.51 8.96 5.94
C PRO A 762 -20.12 9.11 6.52
N VAL A 763 -19.11 8.41 5.98
CA VAL A 763 -17.71 8.52 6.44
C VAL A 763 -17.22 9.96 6.35
N ARG A 764 -17.36 10.59 5.19
CA ARG A 764 -16.88 11.95 4.94
C ARG A 764 -17.68 12.98 5.73
N PHE A 765 -18.99 12.77 5.86
CA PHE A 765 -19.86 13.64 6.63
C PHE A 765 -19.55 13.60 8.15
N LEU A 766 -19.20 12.43 8.71
CA LEU A 766 -18.83 12.30 10.13
C LEU A 766 -17.58 13.10 10.53
N LYS A 767 -16.71 13.45 9.57
CA LYS A 767 -15.55 14.31 9.77
C LYS A 767 -15.91 15.78 10.02
N LEU A 768 -17.12 16.20 9.69
CA LEU A 768 -17.57 17.57 9.94
C LEU A 768 -17.75 17.82 11.43
N ASP A 769 -17.53 19.07 11.84
CA ASP A 769 -17.79 19.51 13.21
C ASP A 769 -19.31 19.55 13.45
N MET A 770 -19.80 18.51 14.13
CA MET A 770 -21.20 18.29 14.42
C MET A 770 -21.33 17.69 15.81
N ASN A 771 -22.44 18.01 16.49
CA ASN A 771 -22.69 17.45 17.80
C ASN A 771 -22.80 15.91 17.78
N ARG A 772 -22.47 15.30 18.91
CA ARG A 772 -22.46 13.84 19.09
C ARG A 772 -23.82 13.19 18.80
N GLU A 773 -24.93 13.85 19.13
CA GLU A 773 -26.27 13.32 18.91
C GLU A 773 -26.58 13.14 17.41
N LYS A 774 -26.25 14.14 16.58
CA LYS A 774 -26.41 14.07 15.12
C LYS A 774 -25.55 12.96 14.52
N LYS A 775 -24.30 12.82 14.99
CA LYS A 775 -23.41 11.73 14.57
C LYS A 775 -23.96 10.35 14.95
N TYR A 776 -24.49 10.21 16.16
CA TYR A 776 -25.10 8.96 16.64
C TYR A 776 -26.39 8.62 15.86
N ARG A 777 -27.21 9.61 15.52
CA ARG A 777 -28.41 9.42 14.68
C ARG A 777 -28.04 8.91 13.29
N LEU A 778 -27.03 9.51 12.66
CA LEU A 778 -26.53 9.03 11.37
C LEU A 778 -26.02 7.58 11.47
N TYR A 779 -25.29 7.25 12.54
CA TYR A 779 -24.85 5.88 12.80
C TYR A 779 -26.02 4.88 12.83
N GLN A 780 -27.10 5.21 13.56
CA GLN A 780 -28.30 4.37 13.60
C GLN A 780 -28.94 4.23 12.21
N GLN A 781 -29.08 5.35 11.48
CA GLN A 781 -29.66 5.35 10.13
C GLN A 781 -28.83 4.50 9.15
N VAL A 782 -27.50 4.53 9.23
CA VAL A 782 -26.63 3.66 8.42
C VAL A 782 -26.89 2.19 8.74
N LYS A 783 -26.99 1.82 10.03
CA LYS A 783 -27.33 0.44 10.45
C LYS A 783 -28.73 -0.02 10.03
N ASP A 784 -29.67 0.89 9.92
CA ASP A 784 -31.04 0.60 9.49
C ASP A 784 -31.22 0.60 7.97
N SER A 785 -30.21 1.08 7.24
CA SER A 785 -30.22 1.14 5.78
C SER A 785 -29.72 -0.14 5.10
N GLY A 786 -29.79 -0.15 3.77
CA GLY A 786 -29.18 -1.18 2.94
C GLY A 786 -27.64 -1.20 2.94
N LEU A 787 -26.96 -0.34 3.73
CA LEU A 787 -25.52 -0.36 3.91
C LEU A 787 -25.04 -1.37 4.97
N TYR A 788 -25.91 -1.91 5.82
CA TYR A 788 -25.50 -2.85 6.86
C TYR A 788 -25.85 -4.29 6.52
N ASP A 789 -24.84 -5.15 6.48
CA ASP A 789 -25.01 -6.59 6.35
C ASP A 789 -25.32 -7.18 7.73
N ARG A 790 -26.59 -7.46 7.98
CA ARG A 790 -27.06 -8.01 9.26
C ARG A 790 -26.57 -9.43 9.53
N ALA A 791 -26.28 -10.21 8.49
CA ALA A 791 -25.85 -11.60 8.64
C ALA A 791 -24.38 -11.68 9.08
N LEU A 792 -23.54 -10.80 8.53
CA LEU A 792 -22.13 -10.71 8.90
C LEU A 792 -21.86 -9.74 10.05
N GLY A 793 -22.75 -8.78 10.28
CA GLY A 793 -22.58 -7.72 11.26
C GLY A 793 -21.60 -6.62 10.80
N MET A 794 -21.47 -6.43 9.48
CA MET A 794 -20.46 -5.61 8.80
C MET A 794 -21.11 -4.57 7.87
N TYR A 795 -20.32 -3.61 7.39
CA TYR A 795 -20.81 -2.52 6.53
C TYR A 795 -20.46 -2.72 5.06
N LYS A 796 -21.48 -2.79 4.20
CA LYS A 796 -21.33 -2.81 2.75
C LYS A 796 -20.88 -1.43 2.25
N VAL A 797 -20.05 -1.43 1.21
CA VAL A 797 -19.54 -0.19 0.61
C VAL A 797 -20.62 0.62 -0.10
N ASN A 798 -21.68 -0.04 -0.58
CA ASN A 798 -22.87 0.59 -1.15
C ASN A 798 -24.12 -0.26 -0.93
N ALA A 799 -25.28 0.40 -1.02
CA ALA A 799 -26.59 -0.23 -1.13
C ALA A 799 -26.84 -0.69 -2.58
N SER A 800 -27.92 -1.43 -2.80
CA SER A 800 -28.14 -2.10 -4.09
C SER A 800 -28.20 -1.14 -5.27
N LEU A 801 -27.40 -1.46 -6.30
CA LEU A 801 -27.35 -0.76 -7.58
C LEU A 801 -28.27 -1.39 -8.62
N GLU A 802 -29.10 -2.38 -8.27
CA GLU A 802 -29.89 -3.15 -9.24
C GLU A 802 -30.72 -2.27 -10.20
N GLN A 803 -31.27 -1.17 -9.70
CA GLN A 803 -32.11 -0.23 -10.47
C GLN A 803 -31.30 0.85 -11.22
N GLU A 804 -29.97 0.85 -11.11
CA GLU A 804 -29.10 1.78 -11.81
C GLU A 804 -28.68 1.30 -13.20
N SER A 805 -28.41 2.26 -14.09
CA SER A 805 -27.90 2.02 -15.44
C SER A 805 -26.47 1.49 -15.42
N TYR A 806 -26.10 0.67 -16.39
CA TYR A 806 -24.70 0.28 -16.60
C TYR A 806 -23.79 1.47 -16.96
N GLU A 807 -24.36 2.60 -17.39
CA GLU A 807 -23.60 3.83 -17.68
C GLU A 807 -22.86 4.39 -16.45
N ILE A 808 -23.26 4.05 -15.22
CA ILE A 808 -22.56 4.55 -14.02
C ILE A 808 -21.14 3.99 -13.88
N GLY A 809 -20.86 2.85 -14.53
CA GLY A 809 -19.55 2.20 -14.50
C GLY A 809 -19.60 0.72 -14.11
N ARG A 810 -18.41 0.12 -14.01
CA ARG A 810 -18.24 -1.33 -13.79
C ARG A 810 -18.87 -1.86 -12.49
N ALA A 811 -19.05 -1.01 -11.48
CA ALA A 811 -19.73 -1.39 -10.24
C ALA A 811 -21.12 -1.98 -10.48
N ARG A 812 -21.91 -1.43 -11.42
CA ARG A 812 -23.22 -2.00 -11.75
C ARG A 812 -23.12 -3.39 -12.37
N ALA A 813 -22.03 -3.68 -13.09
CA ALA A 813 -21.81 -4.96 -13.77
C ALA A 813 -21.34 -6.07 -12.82
N PHE A 814 -20.74 -5.72 -11.69
CA PHE A 814 -20.33 -6.70 -10.69
C PHE A 814 -21.55 -7.30 -9.99
N THR A 815 -21.46 -8.59 -9.69
CA THR A 815 -22.45 -9.28 -8.86
C THR A 815 -22.51 -8.62 -7.48
N PRO A 816 -23.70 -8.44 -6.87
CA PRO A 816 -23.80 -7.98 -5.49
C PRO A 816 -22.93 -8.83 -4.54
N GLY A 817 -22.32 -8.19 -3.55
CA GLY A 817 -21.36 -8.82 -2.65
C GLY A 817 -20.03 -9.22 -3.30
N TRP A 818 -19.70 -8.71 -4.50
CA TRP A 818 -18.46 -9.01 -5.21
C TRP A 818 -17.75 -7.75 -5.68
N LEU A 819 -16.42 -7.72 -5.52
CA LEU A 819 -15.58 -6.55 -5.80
C LEU A 819 -16.20 -5.30 -5.17
N GLU A 820 -16.28 -4.17 -5.84
CA GLU A 820 -16.82 -2.95 -5.24
C GLU A 820 -18.35 -2.96 -5.08
N ASN A 821 -19.14 -3.88 -5.66
CA ASN A 821 -20.61 -3.80 -5.57
C ASN A 821 -21.19 -4.56 -4.38
N GLU A 822 -21.75 -3.83 -3.41
CA GLU A 822 -22.41 -4.37 -2.21
C GLU A 822 -21.53 -5.30 -1.36
N SER A 823 -20.21 -5.35 -1.59
CA SER A 823 -19.29 -6.10 -0.74
C SER A 823 -18.98 -5.33 0.55
N ILE A 824 -18.37 -6.01 1.51
CA ILE A 824 -17.72 -5.35 2.64
C ILE A 824 -16.33 -4.93 2.16
N TRP A 825 -16.20 -3.70 1.66
CA TRP A 825 -14.90 -3.17 1.22
C TRP A 825 -14.11 -2.69 2.43
N LEU A 826 -13.10 -3.48 2.83
CA LEU A 826 -12.47 -3.37 4.15
C LEU A 826 -11.86 -1.98 4.40
N HIS A 827 -11.35 -1.34 3.35
CA HIS A 827 -10.84 0.03 3.46
C HIS A 827 -11.93 1.03 3.87
N MET A 828 -13.11 0.98 3.25
CA MET A 828 -14.19 1.92 3.56
C MET A 828 -14.86 1.58 4.90
N GLU A 829 -14.98 0.30 5.23
CA GLU A 829 -15.46 -0.12 6.55
C GLU A 829 -14.53 0.39 7.66
N TYR A 830 -13.21 0.28 7.49
CA TYR A 830 -12.27 0.80 8.49
C TYR A 830 -12.24 2.32 8.54
N LYS A 831 -12.45 3.04 7.42
CA LYS A 831 -12.69 4.49 7.46
C LYS A 831 -13.91 4.81 8.31
N TYR A 832 -15.00 4.07 8.15
CA TYR A 832 -16.21 4.27 8.94
C TYR A 832 -15.97 4.03 10.43
N LEU A 833 -15.34 2.92 10.79
CA LEU A 833 -14.96 2.62 12.18
C LEU A 833 -14.04 3.69 12.77
N LEU A 834 -13.04 4.14 12.01
CA LEU A 834 -12.16 5.23 12.42
C LEU A 834 -12.93 6.52 12.72
N GLU A 835 -13.91 6.87 11.88
CA GLU A 835 -14.71 8.08 12.10
C GLU A 835 -15.71 7.92 13.27
N LEU A 836 -16.21 6.71 13.57
CA LEU A 836 -16.95 6.47 14.82
C LEU A 836 -16.06 6.71 16.04
N LEU A 837 -14.82 6.22 16.00
CA LEU A 837 -13.83 6.39 17.07
C LEU A 837 -13.48 7.88 17.27
N LYS A 838 -13.14 8.60 16.19
CA LYS A 838 -12.87 10.06 16.22
C LYS A 838 -14.09 10.88 16.64
N SER A 839 -15.30 10.39 16.39
CA SER A 839 -16.53 11.05 16.80
C SER A 839 -16.90 10.85 18.28
N GLY A 840 -16.08 10.12 19.05
CA GLY A 840 -16.36 9.79 20.45
C GLY A 840 -17.55 8.83 20.62
N LEU A 841 -17.92 8.10 19.57
CA LEU A 841 -18.96 7.08 19.61
C LEU A 841 -18.38 5.74 20.07
N TYR A 842 -17.68 5.73 21.20
CA TYR A 842 -16.89 4.60 21.70
C TYR A 842 -17.72 3.31 21.86
N ASP A 843 -18.94 3.39 22.42
CA ASP A 843 -19.80 2.21 22.60
C ASP A 843 -20.19 1.57 21.24
N ALA A 844 -20.53 2.41 20.26
CA ALA A 844 -20.85 1.98 18.90
C ALA A 844 -19.62 1.35 18.22
N PHE A 845 -18.46 2.00 18.36
CA PHE A 845 -17.19 1.51 17.85
C PHE A 845 -16.82 0.16 18.45
N THR A 846 -16.89 -0.01 19.77
CA THR A 846 -16.46 -1.22 20.49
C THR A 846 -17.07 -2.49 19.91
N GLY A 847 -18.41 -2.53 19.84
CA GLY A 847 -19.11 -3.70 19.34
C GLY A 847 -18.96 -3.93 17.85
N ASP A 848 -18.83 -2.86 17.06
CA ASP A 848 -18.69 -2.98 15.60
C ASP A 848 -17.26 -3.36 15.20
N PHE A 849 -16.26 -2.79 15.85
CA PHE A 849 -14.85 -3.13 15.63
C PHE A 849 -14.56 -4.58 16.00
N GLN A 850 -15.08 -5.09 17.12
CA GLN A 850 -14.93 -6.50 17.49
C GLN A 850 -15.56 -7.45 16.45
N ARG A 851 -16.67 -7.05 15.83
CA ARG A 851 -17.35 -7.86 14.79
C ARG A 851 -16.71 -7.76 13.41
N ALA A 852 -16.11 -6.61 13.08
CA ALA A 852 -15.62 -6.31 11.74
C ALA A 852 -14.12 -6.56 11.58
N ALA A 853 -13.30 -6.22 12.58
CA ALA A 853 -11.85 -6.26 12.42
C ALA A 853 -11.35 -7.69 12.19
N ILE A 854 -10.42 -7.83 11.24
CA ILE A 854 -9.85 -9.11 10.81
C ILE A 854 -9.32 -10.00 11.97
N PRO A 855 -8.60 -9.49 13.00
CA PRO A 855 -8.06 -10.35 14.06
C PRO A 855 -9.11 -11.04 14.94
N PHE A 856 -10.38 -10.65 14.83
CA PHE A 856 -11.50 -11.26 15.54
C PHE A 856 -12.40 -12.12 14.64
N GLN A 857 -12.06 -12.24 13.35
CA GLN A 857 -12.76 -13.13 12.42
C GLN A 857 -12.43 -14.59 12.70
N LYS A 858 -13.28 -15.48 12.18
CA LYS A 858 -13.03 -16.93 12.17
C LYS A 858 -12.36 -17.30 10.85
N GLU A 859 -11.23 -18.01 10.92
CA GLU A 859 -10.47 -18.46 9.75
C GLU A 859 -11.35 -19.24 8.77
N GLU A 860 -12.23 -20.11 9.27
CA GLU A 860 -13.07 -20.96 8.42
C GLU A 860 -14.03 -20.16 7.55
N ARG A 861 -14.48 -19.00 8.05
CA ARG A 861 -15.34 -18.07 7.30
C ARG A 861 -14.50 -17.13 6.43
N TYR A 862 -13.45 -16.53 7.00
CA TYR A 862 -12.60 -15.56 6.32
C TYR A 862 -11.79 -16.18 5.17
N GLY A 863 -11.44 -17.46 5.29
CA GLY A 863 -10.80 -18.27 4.25
C GLY A 863 -9.31 -18.03 4.05
N ARG A 864 -8.66 -17.29 4.95
CA ARG A 864 -7.22 -16.96 4.95
C ARG A 864 -6.76 -16.59 6.37
N SER A 865 -5.47 -16.28 6.53
CA SER A 865 -4.89 -15.85 7.82
C SER A 865 -5.62 -14.63 8.39
N ILE A 866 -6.05 -14.69 9.66
CA ILE A 866 -6.66 -13.54 10.36
C ILE A 866 -5.63 -12.48 10.80
N LEU A 867 -4.36 -12.64 10.40
CA LEU A 867 -3.35 -11.59 10.53
C LEU A 867 -3.27 -10.71 9.27
N GLU A 868 -3.76 -11.19 8.13
CA GLU A 868 -3.61 -10.53 6.83
C GLU A 868 -4.91 -9.85 6.41
N ASN A 869 -4.83 -8.56 6.06
CA ASN A 869 -5.95 -7.85 5.44
C ASN A 869 -6.35 -8.47 4.10
N SER A 870 -7.58 -8.20 3.68
CA SER A 870 -8.05 -8.38 2.30
C SER A 870 -8.53 -7.03 1.75
N SER A 871 -8.76 -6.94 0.44
CA SER A 871 -9.39 -5.72 -0.11
C SER A 871 -10.87 -5.66 0.22
N PHE A 872 -11.55 -6.79 0.04
CA PHE A 872 -12.96 -6.92 0.36
C PHE A 872 -13.28 -8.28 0.96
N ILE A 873 -14.43 -8.34 1.61
CA ILE A 873 -15.09 -9.56 2.08
C ILE A 873 -16.42 -9.67 1.32
N ALA A 874 -16.71 -10.85 0.78
CA ALA A 874 -17.97 -11.08 0.08
C ALA A 874 -19.13 -11.04 1.08
N SER A 875 -20.08 -10.14 0.86
CA SER A 875 -21.22 -9.93 1.76
C SER A 875 -22.30 -10.99 1.57
N SER A 876 -23.31 -10.99 2.44
CA SER A 876 -24.49 -11.82 2.33
C SER A 876 -25.38 -11.48 1.13
N ALA A 877 -25.10 -10.37 0.43
CA ALA A 877 -25.76 -10.02 -0.82
C ALA A 877 -25.30 -10.90 -2.00
N ASN A 878 -24.16 -11.58 -1.86
CA ASN A 878 -23.66 -12.48 -2.90
C ASN A 878 -24.62 -13.65 -3.11
N PRO A 879 -24.94 -14.04 -4.36
CA PRO A 879 -25.85 -15.15 -4.62
C PRO A 879 -25.29 -16.51 -4.22
N ASP A 880 -23.98 -16.66 -3.99
CA ASP A 880 -23.36 -17.89 -3.48
C ASP A 880 -23.10 -17.81 -1.97
N PRO A 881 -23.89 -18.51 -1.13
CA PRO A 881 -23.71 -18.54 0.32
C PRO A 881 -22.35 -19.07 0.78
N LYS A 882 -21.65 -19.84 -0.08
CA LYS A 882 -20.32 -20.37 0.26
C LYS A 882 -19.25 -19.28 0.31
N LEU A 883 -19.51 -18.11 -0.27
CA LEU A 883 -18.59 -16.98 -0.28
C LEU A 883 -18.84 -16.00 0.87
N HIS A 884 -19.98 -16.08 1.56
CA HIS A 884 -20.37 -15.10 2.57
C HIS A 884 -19.34 -15.03 3.72
N GLY A 885 -18.75 -13.87 3.91
CA GLY A 885 -17.73 -13.62 4.93
C GLY A 885 -16.30 -13.99 4.51
N ARG A 886 -16.07 -14.44 3.27
CA ARG A 886 -14.74 -14.78 2.75
C ARG A 886 -13.99 -13.55 2.24
N GLY A 887 -12.72 -13.42 2.62
CA GLY A 887 -11.82 -12.35 2.16
C GLY A 887 -11.19 -12.64 0.79
N PHE A 888 -10.99 -11.58 0.00
CA PHE A 888 -10.42 -11.62 -1.34
C PHE A 888 -9.40 -10.49 -1.57
N VAL A 889 -8.40 -10.78 -2.42
CA VAL A 889 -7.33 -9.87 -2.82
C VAL A 889 -6.38 -9.51 -1.67
N ALA A 890 -5.12 -9.94 -1.80
CA ALA A 890 -4.11 -9.94 -0.74
C ALA A 890 -3.76 -8.56 -0.14
N ARG A 891 -3.16 -8.66 1.05
CA ARG A 891 -2.94 -7.72 2.17
C ARG A 891 -2.59 -6.24 1.92
N LEU A 892 -2.12 -5.83 0.74
CA LEU A 892 -1.79 -4.41 0.45
C LEU A 892 -3.04 -3.58 0.19
N SER A 893 -3.86 -3.41 1.22
CA SER A 893 -5.13 -2.68 1.21
C SER A 893 -4.99 -1.31 1.87
N GLY A 894 -5.90 -0.38 1.55
CA GLY A 894 -5.96 0.91 2.22
C GLY A 894 -6.44 0.82 3.67
N SER A 895 -7.04 -0.32 4.03
CA SER A 895 -7.43 -0.61 5.41
C SER A 895 -6.25 -0.52 6.39
N THR A 896 -5.01 -0.74 5.93
CA THR A 896 -3.82 -0.66 6.78
C THR A 896 -3.61 0.74 7.35
N ALA A 897 -3.75 1.78 6.52
CA ALA A 897 -3.61 3.18 6.92
C ALA A 897 -4.67 3.61 7.95
N GLU A 898 -5.89 3.09 7.82
CA GLU A 898 -6.98 3.38 8.76
C GLU A 898 -6.79 2.65 10.08
N PHE A 899 -6.37 1.38 10.03
CA PHE A 899 -6.13 0.60 11.23
C PHE A 899 -4.98 1.16 12.07
N VAL A 900 -3.85 1.55 11.46
CA VAL A 900 -2.74 2.13 12.23
C VAL A 900 -3.14 3.43 12.92
N GLN A 901 -4.05 4.22 12.32
CA GLN A 901 -4.59 5.41 12.98
C GLN A 901 -5.61 5.06 14.07
N MET A 902 -6.49 4.07 13.86
CA MET A 902 -7.37 3.57 14.92
C MET A 902 -6.54 3.10 16.12
N TRP A 903 -5.48 2.33 15.87
CA TRP A 903 -4.56 1.86 16.91
C TRP A 903 -3.91 3.02 17.67
N GLN A 904 -3.41 4.06 16.98
CA GLN A 904 -2.86 5.26 17.64
C GLN A 904 -3.89 5.91 18.59
N ILE A 905 -5.12 6.09 18.14
CA ILE A 905 -6.18 6.71 18.95
C ILE A 905 -6.58 5.79 20.11
N MET A 906 -6.71 4.48 19.88
CA MET A 906 -7.01 3.50 20.94
C MET A 906 -5.92 3.47 22.00
N MET A 907 -4.64 3.48 21.61
CA MET A 907 -3.54 3.30 22.55
C MET A 907 -3.10 4.59 23.22
N PHE A 908 -3.30 5.78 22.63
CA PHE A 908 -2.73 7.03 23.17
C PHE A 908 -3.73 8.19 23.22
N GLY A 909 -4.90 8.04 22.60
CA GLY A 909 -5.90 9.10 22.44
C GLY A 909 -5.73 9.90 21.15
N GLU A 910 -6.75 10.67 20.78
CA GLU A 910 -6.78 11.39 19.49
C GLU A 910 -5.76 12.55 19.41
N LYS A 911 -5.58 13.26 20.53
CA LYS A 911 -4.70 14.43 20.64
C LYS A 911 -3.85 14.30 21.90
N PRO A 912 -2.78 13.48 21.86
CA PRO A 912 -1.92 13.26 23.02
C PRO A 912 -1.17 14.54 23.40
N PHE A 913 -0.69 15.32 22.42
CA PHE A 913 -0.07 16.62 22.67
C PHE A 913 -1.07 17.77 22.50
N ARG A 914 -1.06 18.74 23.43
CA ARG A 914 -1.92 19.92 23.41
C ARG A 914 -1.20 21.15 23.93
N VAL A 915 -1.56 22.33 23.42
CA VAL A 915 -1.15 23.61 24.01
C VAL A 915 -2.25 24.08 24.95
N LEU A 916 -1.94 24.15 26.25
CA LEU A 916 -2.83 24.67 27.29
C LEU A 916 -2.16 25.89 27.93
N ASP A 917 -2.85 27.03 27.93
CA ASP A 917 -2.33 28.31 28.47
C ASP A 917 -0.93 28.67 27.93
N GLY A 918 -0.71 28.41 26.63
CA GLY A 918 0.57 28.66 25.94
C GLY A 918 1.68 27.63 26.21
N THR A 919 1.42 26.59 27.02
CA THR A 919 2.38 25.55 27.38
C THR A 919 2.07 24.23 26.67
N LEU A 920 3.08 23.58 26.09
CA LEU A 920 2.93 22.23 25.53
C LEU A 920 2.74 21.20 26.66
N THR A 921 1.72 20.38 26.52
CA THR A 921 1.34 19.33 27.47
C THR A 921 1.15 18.00 26.76
N LEU A 922 1.34 16.90 27.49
CA LEU A 922 1.08 15.54 27.03
C LEU A 922 0.07 14.87 27.97
N ALA A 923 -1.01 14.33 27.41
CA ALA A 923 -2.01 13.57 28.13
C ALA A 923 -2.35 12.32 27.33
N LEU A 924 -1.94 11.16 27.84
CA LEU A 924 -2.28 9.86 27.25
C LEU A 924 -3.68 9.45 27.72
N GLN A 925 -4.62 9.37 26.79
CA GLN A 925 -6.03 9.06 27.06
C GLN A 925 -6.47 7.86 26.21
N PRO A 926 -5.98 6.64 26.52
CA PRO A 926 -6.31 5.46 25.73
C PRO A 926 -7.82 5.13 25.79
N PHE A 927 -8.31 4.55 24.70
CA PHE A 927 -9.58 3.84 24.65
C PHE A 927 -9.31 2.33 24.59
N LEU A 928 -9.58 1.61 25.68
CA LEU A 928 -9.27 0.18 25.82
C LEU A 928 -10.56 -0.62 26.06
N PRO A 929 -11.05 -1.36 25.05
CA PRO A 929 -12.12 -2.33 25.24
C PRO A 929 -11.75 -3.41 26.25
N ALA A 930 -12.71 -3.85 27.05
CA ALA A 930 -12.52 -4.86 28.10
C ALA A 930 -11.93 -6.17 27.55
N TYR A 931 -12.29 -6.56 26.32
CA TYR A 931 -11.80 -7.78 25.69
C TYR A 931 -10.31 -7.74 25.27
N LEU A 932 -9.65 -6.59 25.39
CA LEU A 932 -8.20 -6.45 25.17
C LEU A 932 -7.40 -6.38 26.48
N ILE A 933 -8.05 -6.40 27.64
CA ILE A 933 -7.40 -6.29 28.94
C ILE A 933 -7.15 -7.68 29.52
N ASP A 934 -5.90 -7.98 29.86
CA ASP A 934 -5.52 -9.29 30.40
C ASP A 934 -5.84 -9.42 31.90
N GLU A 935 -5.56 -10.59 32.48
CA GLU A 935 -5.78 -10.86 33.91
C GLU A 935 -4.86 -10.05 34.82
N GLN A 936 -3.69 -9.65 34.30
CA GLN A 936 -2.73 -8.78 34.96
C GLN A 936 -3.19 -7.32 34.96
N ARG A 937 -4.21 -6.98 34.17
CA ARG A 937 -4.76 -5.64 33.99
C ARG A 937 -3.73 -4.68 33.43
N GLU A 938 -2.91 -5.19 32.51
CA GLU A 938 -1.90 -4.42 31.80
C GLU A 938 -2.20 -4.39 30.29
N VAL A 939 -1.95 -3.24 29.67
CA VAL A 939 -1.88 -3.11 28.21
C VAL A 939 -0.60 -2.36 27.86
N GLN A 940 0.13 -2.84 26.86
CA GLN A 940 1.40 -2.23 26.45
C GLN A 940 1.39 -1.86 24.97
N ALA A 941 1.92 -0.68 24.63
CA ALA A 941 2.01 -0.19 23.25
C ALA A 941 3.22 0.74 23.03
N ALA A 942 3.80 0.74 21.83
CA ALA A 942 4.92 1.61 21.48
C ALA A 942 4.46 3.03 21.07
N PHE A 943 4.68 4.03 21.93
CA PHE A 943 4.41 5.43 21.63
C PHE A 943 5.54 6.07 20.81
N LEU A 944 5.19 6.90 19.83
CA LEU A 944 6.13 7.55 18.90
C LEU A 944 7.08 6.57 18.17
N GLY A 945 6.68 5.31 18.09
CA GLY A 945 7.43 4.24 17.42
C GLY A 945 8.62 3.67 18.17
N SER A 946 8.93 4.13 19.38
CA SER A 946 10.11 3.64 20.12
C SER A 946 9.93 3.59 21.64
N ILE A 947 8.97 4.32 22.22
CA ILE A 947 8.81 4.43 23.66
C ILE A 947 7.76 3.42 24.13
N PRO A 948 8.12 2.36 24.88
CA PRO A 948 7.13 1.46 25.45
C PRO A 948 6.28 2.20 26.51
N VAL A 949 4.97 2.15 26.34
CA VAL A 949 3.98 2.63 27.31
C VAL A 949 3.29 1.43 27.94
N VAL A 950 3.27 1.35 29.27
CA VAL A 950 2.51 0.34 30.03
C VAL A 950 1.37 1.02 30.77
N TYR A 951 0.14 0.60 30.49
CA TYR A 951 -1.05 1.03 31.22
C TYR A 951 -1.36 0.03 32.32
N HIS A 952 -1.43 0.51 33.56
CA HIS A 952 -1.86 -0.25 34.74
C HIS A 952 -3.30 0.10 35.07
N LEU A 953 -4.19 -0.90 35.00
CA LEU A 953 -5.64 -0.71 35.07
C LEU A 953 -6.20 -1.24 36.40
N GLU A 954 -7.15 -0.53 36.99
CA GLU A 954 -7.81 -0.97 38.23
C GLU A 954 -8.63 -2.25 38.08
N ASN A 955 -9.32 -2.43 36.95
CA ASN A 955 -10.30 -3.50 36.74
C ASN A 955 -10.38 -3.90 35.25
N GLN A 956 -11.11 -4.97 34.95
CA GLN A 956 -11.34 -5.45 33.57
C GLN A 956 -12.68 -4.92 33.04
N GLN A 957 -12.73 -3.64 32.68
CA GLN A 957 -13.90 -3.00 32.07
C GLN A 957 -13.48 -2.16 30.85
N ASP A 958 -14.44 -1.62 30.11
CA ASP A 958 -14.13 -0.68 29.03
C ASP A 958 -13.56 0.63 29.60
N TYR A 959 -12.33 0.98 29.22
CA TYR A 959 -11.73 2.27 29.55
C TYR A 959 -12.06 3.27 28.45
N ILE A 960 -13.13 4.04 28.65
CA ILE A 960 -13.59 5.07 27.73
C ILE A 960 -13.06 6.44 28.17
N PRO A 961 -12.37 7.20 27.28
CA PRO A 961 -11.91 8.55 27.61
C PRO A 961 -13.05 9.42 28.18
N GLY A 962 -12.80 10.02 29.35
CA GLY A 962 -13.79 10.80 30.11
C GLY A 962 -14.49 10.03 31.24
N ASN A 963 -14.40 8.69 31.28
CA ASN A 963 -14.97 7.87 32.35
C ASN A 963 -13.93 7.38 33.38
N TYR A 964 -12.65 7.69 33.18
CA TYR A 964 -11.54 7.41 34.10
C TYR A 964 -10.62 8.63 34.18
N SER A 965 -9.70 8.63 35.14
CA SER A 965 -8.69 9.70 35.31
C SER A 965 -7.29 9.09 35.42
N VAL A 966 -6.31 9.63 34.69
CA VAL A 966 -4.92 9.22 34.88
C VAL A 966 -4.43 9.74 36.24
N LYS A 967 -3.93 8.83 37.08
CA LYS A 967 -3.50 9.14 38.45
C LYS A 967 -2.06 9.61 38.51
N LYS A 968 -1.17 8.90 37.81
CA LYS A 968 0.26 9.21 37.77
C LYS A 968 0.94 8.61 36.54
N TYR A 969 2.08 9.23 36.22
CA TYR A 969 3.06 8.78 35.25
C TYR A 969 4.36 8.39 35.96
N ILE A 970 4.97 7.28 35.55
CA ILE A 970 6.34 6.92 35.90
C ILE A 970 7.15 6.93 34.60
N ILE A 971 8.16 7.78 34.52
CA ILE A 971 8.94 7.97 33.30
C ILE A 971 10.37 7.51 33.57
N THR A 972 10.86 6.60 32.74
CA THR A 972 12.24 6.13 32.79
C THR A 972 13.05 6.82 31.69
N ARG A 973 14.04 7.60 32.06
CA ARG A 973 14.95 8.28 31.13
C ARG A 973 16.05 7.35 30.64
N LYS A 974 16.71 7.73 29.53
CA LYS A 974 17.87 7.00 28.96
C LYS A 974 19.06 6.85 29.90
N ASN A 975 19.22 7.78 30.86
CA ASN A 975 20.24 7.69 31.91
C ASN A 975 19.82 6.76 33.08
N ARG A 976 18.68 6.07 32.96
CA ARG A 976 18.02 5.23 33.98
C ARG A 976 17.47 5.98 35.19
N GLU A 977 17.38 7.30 35.13
CA GLU A 977 16.65 8.10 36.12
C GLU A 977 15.14 7.83 35.97
N VAL A 978 14.45 7.66 37.10
CA VAL A 978 13.00 7.43 37.15
C VAL A 978 12.33 8.63 37.79
N ILE A 979 11.33 9.19 37.11
CA ILE A 979 10.57 10.35 37.58
C ILE A 979 9.12 9.94 37.77
N GLU A 980 8.56 10.26 38.93
CA GLU A 980 7.12 10.11 39.19
C GLU A 980 6.44 11.47 39.14
N ILE A 981 5.36 11.56 38.34
CA ILE A 981 4.55 12.77 38.20
C ILE A 981 3.10 12.39 38.47
N CYS A 982 2.51 12.96 39.52
CA CYS A 982 1.09 12.78 39.84
C CYS A 982 0.23 13.77 39.04
N GLY A 983 -0.91 13.29 38.53
CA GLY A 983 -1.89 14.09 37.79
C GLY A 983 -2.18 13.56 36.38
N GLU A 984 -3.16 14.19 35.73
CA GLU A 984 -3.74 13.72 34.47
C GLU A 984 -2.90 14.05 33.23
N LYS A 985 -1.90 14.91 33.36
CA LYS A 985 -1.10 15.43 32.24
C LYS A 985 0.33 15.74 32.66
N LEU A 986 1.23 15.64 31.69
CA LEU A 986 2.62 16.04 31.76
C LEU A 986 2.80 17.44 31.16
N GLN A 987 3.74 18.21 31.71
CA GLN A 987 4.04 19.58 31.32
C GLN A 987 5.50 19.93 31.60
N GLY A 988 6.02 20.95 30.91
CA GLY A 988 7.42 21.38 31.04
C GLY A 988 8.37 20.55 30.16
N SER A 989 9.67 20.60 30.47
CA SER A 989 10.74 20.03 29.62
C SER A 989 10.62 18.53 29.37
N ILE A 990 9.97 17.79 30.28
CA ILE A 990 9.76 16.35 30.12
C ILE A 990 8.90 15.99 28.91
N VAL A 991 7.97 16.88 28.51
CA VAL A 991 7.12 16.67 27.33
C VAL A 991 7.92 16.76 26.04
N GLU A 992 8.86 17.71 25.98
CA GLU A 992 9.79 17.85 24.86
C GLU A 992 10.74 16.66 24.80
N GLU A 993 11.29 16.25 25.94
CA GLU A 993 12.15 15.07 26.06
C GLU A 993 11.45 13.79 25.57
N ILE A 994 10.18 13.58 25.92
CA ILE A 994 9.38 12.45 25.40
C ILE A 994 9.18 12.58 23.89
N ARG A 995 8.82 13.76 23.38
CA ARG A 995 8.57 14.00 21.95
C ARG A 995 9.82 13.81 21.09
N GLU A 996 10.99 14.05 21.65
CA GLU A 996 12.31 13.83 21.02
C GLU A 996 12.85 12.40 21.25
N GLU A 997 12.00 11.48 21.70
CA GLU A 997 12.36 10.07 21.93
C GLU A 997 13.51 9.92 22.95
N GLY A 998 13.59 10.83 23.94
CA GLY A 998 14.63 10.93 24.96
C GLY A 998 14.44 10.03 26.19
N VAL A 999 13.39 9.21 26.21
CA VAL A 999 13.02 8.32 27.33
C VAL A 999 13.04 6.85 26.90
N ASP A 1000 13.25 5.94 27.86
CA ASP A 1000 13.28 4.48 27.65
C ASP A 1000 11.91 3.82 27.93
N GLY A 1001 10.99 4.50 28.63
CA GLY A 1001 9.65 3.96 28.88
C GLY A 1001 8.76 4.86 29.74
N ILE A 1002 7.46 4.63 29.65
CA ILE A 1002 6.42 5.34 30.39
C ILE A 1002 5.45 4.32 31.00
N GLU A 1003 5.21 4.39 32.30
CA GLU A 1003 4.08 3.70 32.93
C GLU A 1003 2.98 4.70 33.28
N VAL A 1004 1.73 4.32 33.03
CA VAL A 1004 0.55 5.15 33.24
C VAL A 1004 -0.44 4.39 34.10
N TYR A 1005 -0.84 4.97 35.23
CA TYR A 1005 -1.79 4.36 36.16
C TYR A 1005 -3.15 5.02 35.98
N LEU A 1006 -4.16 4.24 35.55
CA LEU A 1006 -5.53 4.70 35.30
C LEU A 1006 -6.47 4.48 36.50
#